data_AF-A0A0F5J9I7-F1
#
_entry.id   AF-A0A0F5J9I7-F1
#
_cell.length_a   1.000
_cell.length_b   1.000
_cell.length_c   1.000
_cell.angle_alpha   90.00
_cell.angle_beta   90.00
_cell.angle_gamma   90.00
#
_symmetry.space_group_name_H-M   'P 1'
#
loop_
_entity.id
_entity.type
_entity.pdbx_description
1 polymer ?
#
loop_
_entity_poly.entity_id
_entity_poly.type
_entity_poly.pdbx_seq_one_letter_code
_entity_poly.pdbx_strand_id
1 'polypeptide(L)'
;MNTFKSILAVWALLLLPVLFVACADDKDEMTVPQENGIPGQEVGIRQLSLKLPRLGRLEILFSKVNCRIHLKGKDDNVTYPVNTFLSADTDSLLIEAEDPILSELPHQQYRLNYVTFSRKDLTSKAEADDTLIAQDTIYLGARLSIEDPNNIAFRSSFNLKADCIGTGSKDDPIAIACGQDFMTNIVNAMTNCNDLSGICFDLTENINFQLLDITSGKGWEPAGHNNINGGSTDFNGTLDGQGNRIDNLFCHTSDGYGGLFYSLGSEACIHDIQFHYVQLDGKDYLGTVACYANRDSRLENISVEGFISGKNNIGGLVGKGSPIVIRCISSVTLSSDTKSSNIGGMIGYSEGATFTDCLRNGQIKALSSSNVGGFIGYSKEGNLDRCYVCGKIEGKDQTGGICGNSDDLHITDCQVGATIAYGSYAYPWQAFTEAKVTEISIDIHGNNKVGGFLGSGNLTLNGANAFKYSNTSTPSLTATNYAGGLAGMIMGANIPRGTTFTSKAYIKANNYVGGLIGTYDSTNGLEGSFENAGTIKGSTNVGGLFGHCKKINNGSYTNTARVEGNSRVGGIAGEMGTCENVTIVNDGDVIATSDYVGGLFGILSGYMSLRNESRVSSSTGSMKLEGANHIGGMVGRFDNGNNTAGFIPPCYGSIIGRSNVGGLFGSIGFSDVETNIDLFKSVSPGQVTITSTSGSNVGGAIGLLQVDSRRENVFYVNVSGVRQLRGSITANGGSVGGIVGRAENYHCLSLRFNDCHNYMTLTSTSSSNVDGYGGIIGMRDEKGFEIKVTRSVNHGNISGPFISAAGGIVGQQLENVYIDQCYNDGTIDATSAVGGIAGRVTDYTTVTNCFNMGFVPWASGKSLLAGIVGQKEDKSKKHILIENCYNVGATGWGIIGGEDDDNVDCRNCYYLNTASDGDMKGSGSHAKSADEMRRKSTYAGFSTDVWTFSGDGYSAPVLRNVPTPSSYPLH
;
A
#
# COMPACT_ATOMS: atom_id res chain seq x y z
N MET A 1 8.06 10.26 68.20
CA MET A 1 7.01 10.57 67.20
C MET A 1 6.42 9.23 66.76
N ASN A 2 5.66 8.55 67.61
CA ASN A 2 4.28 8.84 68.09
C ASN A 2 3.26 8.20 67.12
N THR A 3 2.86 6.93 67.21
CA THR A 3 2.19 6.13 68.27
C THR A 3 0.66 6.29 68.35
N PHE A 4 -0.07 5.24 67.96
CA PHE A 4 -1.34 4.68 68.50
C PHE A 4 -1.49 3.31 67.77
N LYS A 5 -1.65 2.10 68.35
CA LYS A 5 -2.35 1.56 69.55
C LYS A 5 -3.88 1.77 69.48
N SER A 6 -4.74 0.80 69.80
CA SER A 6 -4.61 -0.30 70.80
C SER A 6 -5.40 -1.59 70.40
N ILE A 7 -4.90 -2.82 70.66
CA ILE A 7 -5.28 -3.76 71.76
C ILE A 7 -6.71 -4.37 71.58
N LEU A 8 -6.95 -5.70 71.57
CA LEU A 8 -6.86 -6.68 72.70
C LEU A 8 -6.62 -8.14 72.21
N ALA A 9 -6.25 -9.04 73.13
CA ALA A 9 -6.12 -10.50 72.96
C ALA A 9 -6.70 -11.23 74.19
N VAL A 10 -6.92 -12.57 74.19
CA VAL A 10 -7.08 -13.35 75.45
C VAL A 10 -6.96 -14.91 75.30
N TRP A 11 -5.99 -15.51 76.02
CA TRP A 11 -5.93 -16.82 76.76
C TRP A 11 -6.33 -18.19 76.11
N ALA A 12 -6.14 -19.38 76.74
CA ALA A 12 -4.95 -20.00 77.40
C ALA A 12 -5.22 -21.44 77.97
N LEU A 13 -4.21 -22.34 77.89
CA LEU A 13 -3.85 -23.46 78.80
C LEU A 13 -4.69 -24.79 78.94
N LEU A 14 -3.94 -25.90 79.17
CA LEU A 14 -4.27 -27.18 79.87
C LEU A 14 -5.21 -28.20 79.15
N LEU A 15 -5.15 -29.55 79.34
CA LEU A 15 -4.60 -30.43 80.41
C LEU A 15 -4.16 -31.85 79.89
N LEU A 16 -3.42 -32.62 80.71
CA LEU A 16 -3.12 -34.08 80.64
C LEU A 16 -4.05 -34.88 81.61
N PRO A 17 -4.00 -36.23 81.85
CA PRO A 17 -3.15 -37.35 81.34
C PRO A 17 -3.85 -38.71 80.95
N VAL A 18 -3.11 -39.61 80.26
CA VAL A 18 -2.90 -41.10 80.41
C VAL A 18 -4.01 -42.01 81.05
N LEU A 19 -4.47 -43.16 80.49
CA LEU A 19 -3.85 -44.53 80.55
C LEU A 19 -4.53 -45.64 79.65
N PHE A 20 -3.71 -46.41 78.91
CA PHE A 20 -3.69 -47.90 78.68
C PHE A 20 -4.77 -48.72 77.91
N VAL A 21 -4.25 -49.63 77.05
CA VAL A 21 -4.72 -51.01 76.68
C VAL A 21 -6.07 -51.14 75.92
N ALA A 22 -6.23 -51.92 74.83
CA ALA A 22 -5.38 -52.64 73.86
C ALA A 22 -6.32 -52.99 72.64
N CYS A 23 -5.96 -53.61 71.50
CA CYS A 23 -4.78 -54.35 70.99
C CYS A 23 -4.10 -53.58 69.83
N ALA A 24 -3.02 -53.98 69.15
CA ALA A 24 -2.58 -55.24 68.49
C ALA A 24 -3.45 -55.71 67.30
N ASP A 25 -2.94 -55.84 66.08
CA ASP A 25 -1.73 -55.27 65.44
C ASP A 25 -1.99 -55.34 63.90
N ASP A 26 -1.11 -55.02 62.93
CA ASP A 26 0.34 -54.74 62.89
C ASP A 26 0.63 -53.42 62.11
N LYS A 27 1.91 -53.17 61.74
CA LYS A 27 2.32 -52.18 60.72
C LYS A 27 3.51 -52.70 59.90
N ASP A 28 3.36 -52.79 58.58
CA ASP A 28 4.50 -52.96 57.68
C ASP A 28 5.39 -51.70 57.67
N GLU A 29 6.70 -51.91 57.62
CA GLU A 29 7.69 -50.83 57.64
C GLU A 29 7.80 -50.15 56.27
N MET A 30 7.83 -48.82 56.29
CA MET A 30 8.01 -48.01 55.08
C MET A 30 9.47 -48.12 54.61
N THR A 31 9.74 -49.07 53.72
CA THR A 31 11.09 -49.40 53.25
C THR A 31 11.70 -48.28 52.42
N VAL A 32 12.66 -47.56 53.01
CA VAL A 32 13.48 -46.55 52.34
C VAL A 32 14.59 -47.25 51.53
N PRO A 33 14.71 -47.02 50.21
CA PRO A 33 15.82 -47.56 49.41
C PRO A 33 17.19 -47.02 49.86
N GLN A 34 18.24 -47.81 49.69
CA GLN A 34 19.60 -47.45 50.11
C GLN A 34 20.27 -46.37 49.23
N GLU A 35 21.31 -45.74 49.78
CA GLU A 35 22.14 -44.74 49.11
C GLU A 35 22.87 -45.31 47.88
N ASN A 36 22.46 -44.90 46.68
CA ASN A 36 23.20 -45.14 45.43
C ASN A 36 24.11 -43.94 45.14
N GLY A 37 25.33 -43.94 45.67
CA GLY A 37 26.33 -42.89 45.44
C GLY A 37 27.63 -43.43 44.83
N ILE A 38 27.95 -43.01 43.61
CA ILE A 38 29.25 -43.28 42.96
C ILE A 38 29.85 -41.94 42.48
N PRO A 39 30.99 -41.49 43.01
CA PRO A 39 31.57 -40.20 42.65
C PRO A 39 32.47 -40.29 41.40
N GLY A 40 32.43 -39.25 40.55
CA GLY A 40 33.58 -38.88 39.73
C GLY A 40 33.40 -38.79 38.20
N GLN A 41 32.68 -37.75 37.76
CA GLN A 41 32.79 -37.06 36.46
C GLN A 41 32.53 -37.77 35.11
N GLU A 42 31.87 -36.97 34.27
CA GLU A 42 31.82 -36.97 32.80
C GLU A 42 31.10 -38.13 32.09
N VAL A 43 29.89 -37.74 31.65
CA VAL A 43 28.91 -38.38 30.77
C VAL A 43 28.09 -39.54 31.37
N GLY A 44 26.77 -39.29 31.45
CA GLY A 44 25.71 -40.26 31.62
C GLY A 44 25.64 -41.04 32.94
N ILE A 45 24.67 -41.96 32.97
CA ILE A 45 24.40 -42.88 34.07
C ILE A 45 24.84 -44.29 33.67
N ARG A 46 25.44 -45.07 34.58
CA ARG A 46 26.00 -46.39 34.21
C ARG A 46 25.01 -47.54 34.25
N GLN A 47 23.91 -47.36 34.95
CA GLN A 47 22.85 -48.34 35.14
C GLN A 47 21.55 -47.59 35.40
N LEU A 48 20.45 -48.05 34.83
CA LEU A 48 19.11 -47.50 35.07
C LEU A 48 18.25 -48.60 35.71
N SER A 49 17.78 -48.35 36.93
CA SER A 49 16.85 -49.22 37.65
C SER A 49 15.64 -48.39 38.07
N LEU A 50 14.46 -48.73 37.54
CA LEU A 50 13.23 -47.96 37.78
C LEU A 50 12.06 -48.91 38.10
N LYS A 51 11.32 -48.61 39.18
CA LYS A 51 10.09 -49.31 39.53
C LYS A 51 8.88 -48.40 39.25
N LEU A 52 8.00 -48.86 38.37
CA LEU A 52 6.76 -48.21 37.95
C LEU A 52 5.56 -48.94 38.59
N PRO A 53 4.55 -48.24 39.11
CA PRO A 53 3.29 -48.90 39.50
C PRO A 53 2.53 -49.37 38.25
N ARG A 54 1.81 -50.48 38.38
CA ARG A 54 1.20 -51.16 37.22
C ARG A 54 -0.09 -50.49 36.75
N LEU A 55 -0.04 -49.83 35.58
CA LEU A 55 -1.21 -49.27 34.89
C LEU A 55 -2.13 -50.38 34.36
N GLY A 56 -3.43 -50.08 34.17
CA GLY A 56 -4.44 -51.03 33.70
C GLY A 56 -4.11 -51.63 32.33
N ARG A 57 -3.50 -50.82 31.46
CA ARG A 57 -3.00 -51.21 30.12
C ARG A 57 -1.82 -52.21 30.08
N LEU A 58 -1.45 -52.83 31.21
CA LEU A 58 -0.33 -53.78 31.34
C LEU A 58 -0.78 -55.12 31.94
N GLU A 59 -1.71 -55.83 31.29
CA GLU A 59 -2.30 -57.09 31.82
C GLU A 59 -1.33 -58.29 31.90
N ILE A 60 -0.24 -58.31 31.11
CA ILE A 60 0.66 -59.48 31.01
C ILE A 60 1.66 -59.51 32.18
N LEU A 61 1.75 -60.65 32.88
CA LEU A 61 2.82 -60.97 33.83
C LEU A 61 4.01 -61.61 33.10
N PHE A 62 5.23 -61.12 33.33
CA PHE A 62 6.45 -61.65 32.72
C PHE A 62 7.69 -61.44 33.60
N SER A 63 8.56 -62.43 33.70
CA SER A 63 9.68 -62.46 34.65
C SER A 63 10.93 -61.71 34.19
N LYS A 64 11.27 -61.76 32.89
CA LYS A 64 12.29 -60.92 32.24
C LYS A 64 12.13 -60.98 30.72
N VAL A 65 11.94 -59.84 30.07
CA VAL A 65 11.70 -59.68 28.61
C VAL A 65 12.71 -58.71 28.03
N ASN A 66 13.18 -58.95 26.80
CA ASN A 66 14.04 -58.01 26.09
C ASN A 66 13.18 -56.90 25.45
N CYS A 67 13.54 -55.66 25.69
CA CYS A 67 12.89 -54.52 25.04
C CYS A 67 13.87 -53.37 24.80
N ARG A 68 13.36 -52.31 24.19
CA ARG A 68 14.07 -51.05 23.98
C ARG A 68 13.20 -49.90 24.44
N ILE A 69 13.74 -49.13 25.37
CA ILE A 69 13.18 -47.87 25.84
C ILE A 69 13.70 -46.74 24.95
N HIS A 70 12.84 -45.78 24.65
CA HIS A 70 13.21 -44.58 23.90
C HIS A 70 13.11 -43.37 24.84
N LEU A 71 14.26 -42.83 25.22
CA LEU A 71 14.38 -41.65 26.10
C LEU A 71 14.58 -40.41 25.23
N LYS A 72 13.62 -39.48 25.22
CA LYS A 72 13.73 -38.23 24.47
C LYS A 72 14.20 -37.10 25.38
N GLY A 73 15.36 -36.51 25.08
CA GLY A 73 15.90 -35.37 25.81
C GLY A 73 15.01 -34.14 25.65
N LYS A 74 14.87 -33.36 26.72
CA LYS A 74 14.03 -32.16 26.76
C LYS A 74 14.70 -30.96 26.07
N ASP A 75 16.01 -30.83 26.25
CA ASP A 75 16.76 -29.63 25.87
C ASP A 75 17.47 -29.79 24.51
N ASP A 76 17.88 -31.02 24.17
CA ASP A 76 18.44 -31.38 22.86
C ASP A 76 17.41 -31.93 21.85
N ASN A 77 16.22 -32.33 22.32
CA ASN A 77 15.16 -32.98 21.53
C ASN A 77 15.59 -34.30 20.83
N VAL A 78 16.68 -34.93 21.29
CA VAL A 78 17.23 -36.18 20.73
C VAL A 78 16.59 -37.40 21.41
N THR A 79 16.17 -38.39 20.62
CA THR A 79 15.66 -39.68 21.13
C THR A 79 16.78 -40.73 21.19
N TYR A 80 17.08 -41.19 22.40
CA TYR A 80 18.11 -42.16 22.71
C TYR A 80 17.50 -43.57 22.92
N PRO A 81 17.81 -44.55 22.06
CA PRO A 81 17.31 -45.93 22.16
C PRO A 81 18.15 -46.77 23.15
N VAL A 82 17.66 -46.91 24.38
CA VAL A 82 18.24 -47.75 25.45
C VAL A 82 17.75 -49.18 25.33
N ASN A 83 18.63 -50.15 25.11
CA ASN A 83 18.27 -51.57 25.21
C ASN A 83 18.21 -51.98 26.70
N THR A 84 17.17 -52.69 27.09
CA THR A 84 16.83 -52.89 28.50
C THR A 84 16.10 -54.21 28.70
N PHE A 85 16.09 -54.69 29.93
CA PHE A 85 15.15 -55.70 30.37
C PHE A 85 13.92 -55.06 31.01
N LEU A 86 12.80 -55.76 30.90
CA LEU A 86 11.54 -55.43 31.55
C LEU A 86 11.03 -56.65 32.33
N SER A 87 10.49 -56.45 33.53
CA SER A 87 9.78 -57.48 34.29
C SER A 87 8.54 -56.90 34.97
N ALA A 88 7.54 -57.73 35.26
CA ALA A 88 6.28 -57.32 35.87
C ALA A 88 5.89 -58.29 37.00
N ASP A 89 5.67 -57.74 38.20
CA ASP A 89 5.05 -58.43 39.33
C ASP A 89 3.55 -58.08 39.42
N THR A 90 2.89 -58.41 40.54
CA THR A 90 1.45 -58.11 40.74
C THR A 90 1.14 -56.62 40.74
N ASP A 91 2.04 -55.78 41.23
CA ASP A 91 1.78 -54.39 41.62
C ASP A 91 2.67 -53.40 40.86
N SER A 92 3.70 -53.87 40.15
CA SER A 92 4.71 -53.04 39.53
C SER A 92 5.39 -53.63 38.30
N LEU A 93 5.86 -52.72 37.46
CA LEU A 93 6.72 -52.96 36.30
C LEU A 93 8.14 -52.47 36.65
N LEU A 94 9.16 -53.31 36.48
CA LEU A 94 10.56 -53.00 36.74
C LEU A 94 11.32 -52.88 35.40
N ILE A 95 12.15 -51.84 35.29
CA ILE A 95 13.07 -51.59 34.20
C ILE A 95 14.50 -51.78 34.74
N GLU A 96 15.31 -52.60 34.06
CA GLU A 96 16.73 -52.80 34.37
C GLU A 96 17.57 -52.66 33.08
N ALA A 97 18.38 -51.60 32.98
CA ALA A 97 19.22 -51.33 31.82
C ALA A 97 20.69 -51.07 32.20
N GLU A 98 21.59 -51.66 31.41
CA GLU A 98 23.06 -51.52 31.49
C GLU A 98 23.64 -51.22 30.09
N ASP A 99 22.87 -50.49 29.26
CA ASP A 99 23.28 -50.13 27.90
C ASP A 99 24.37 -49.05 27.92
N PRO A 100 25.48 -49.20 27.17
CA PRO A 100 26.50 -48.16 27.02
C PRO A 100 25.96 -46.77 26.65
N ILE A 101 24.86 -46.68 25.90
CA ILE A 101 24.25 -45.38 25.54
C ILE A 101 23.79 -44.57 26.76
N LEU A 102 23.49 -45.23 27.88
CA LEU A 102 23.16 -44.55 29.14
C LEU A 102 24.32 -43.69 29.65
N SER A 103 25.56 -44.11 29.39
CA SER A 103 26.79 -43.36 29.68
C SER A 103 27.10 -42.27 28.66
N GLU A 104 26.27 -42.11 27.62
CA GLU A 104 26.38 -41.03 26.62
C GLU A 104 25.29 -39.95 26.78
N LEU A 105 24.34 -40.12 27.72
CA LEU A 105 23.25 -39.18 27.97
C LEU A 105 23.71 -37.86 28.62
N PRO A 106 23.38 -36.68 28.05
CA PRO A 106 23.45 -35.41 28.77
C PRO A 106 22.65 -35.39 30.07
N HIS A 107 23.09 -34.59 31.06
CA HIS A 107 22.37 -34.43 32.33
C HIS A 107 21.20 -33.46 32.16
N GLN A 108 20.04 -33.99 31.77
CA GLN A 108 18.82 -33.23 31.49
C GLN A 108 17.56 -34.00 31.94
N GLN A 109 16.39 -33.41 31.72
CA GLN A 109 15.13 -34.13 31.81
C GLN A 109 14.90 -34.95 30.54
N TYR A 110 14.45 -36.18 30.71
CA TYR A 110 14.07 -37.09 29.64
C TYR A 110 12.58 -37.43 29.71
N ARG A 111 11.99 -37.69 28.55
CA ARG A 111 10.66 -38.29 28.45
C ARG A 111 10.82 -39.77 28.13
N LEU A 112 10.25 -40.62 28.98
CA LEU A 112 10.14 -42.06 28.79
C LEU A 112 8.93 -42.32 27.89
N ASN A 113 9.20 -42.33 26.59
CA ASN A 113 8.16 -42.22 25.57
C ASN A 113 7.41 -43.55 25.39
N TYR A 114 8.12 -44.55 24.87
CA TYR A 114 7.57 -45.88 24.64
C TYR A 114 8.63 -46.97 24.79
N VAL A 115 8.14 -48.20 24.92
CA VAL A 115 8.90 -49.44 24.98
C VAL A 115 8.58 -50.25 23.72
N THR A 116 9.58 -50.60 22.90
CA THR A 116 9.40 -51.55 21.79
C THR A 116 9.94 -52.93 22.14
N PHE A 117 9.22 -53.97 21.71
CA PHE A 117 9.55 -55.36 22.00
C PHE A 117 10.00 -56.12 20.74
N SER A 118 10.90 -57.10 20.94
CA SER A 118 11.19 -58.08 19.90
C SER A 118 10.10 -59.16 19.85
N ARG A 119 9.52 -59.38 18.65
CA ARG A 119 8.34 -60.23 18.29
C ARG A 119 8.32 -61.69 18.81
N LYS A 120 9.30 -62.14 19.61
CA LYS A 120 9.35 -63.46 20.24
C LYS A 120 8.82 -63.49 21.68
N ASP A 121 8.91 -62.37 22.41
CA ASP A 121 8.88 -62.43 23.88
C ASP A 121 7.47 -62.20 24.47
N LEU A 122 6.47 -61.86 23.64
CA LEU A 122 5.07 -61.57 24.05
C LEU A 122 4.00 -62.54 23.50
N THR A 123 4.37 -63.58 22.75
CA THR A 123 3.38 -64.37 21.99
C THR A 123 2.59 -65.38 22.84
N SER A 124 1.43 -64.97 23.37
CA SER A 124 0.40 -65.85 23.93
C SER A 124 -0.88 -65.89 23.08
N LYS A 125 -0.89 -66.78 22.06
CA LYS A 125 -2.06 -67.23 21.27
C LYS A 125 -3.06 -66.15 20.80
N ALA A 126 -2.77 -65.56 19.65
CA ALA A 126 -3.78 -65.20 18.65
C ALA A 126 -3.31 -65.76 17.29
N GLU A 127 -4.23 -65.98 16.34
CA GLU A 127 -3.91 -66.60 15.05
C GLU A 127 -3.32 -65.60 14.04
N ALA A 128 -2.63 -66.11 13.02
CA ALA A 128 -1.82 -65.30 12.12
C ALA A 128 -2.57 -64.80 10.89
N ASP A 129 -2.28 -63.55 10.50
CA ASP A 129 -2.22 -63.14 9.09
C ASP A 129 -0.93 -62.30 8.90
N ASP A 130 -0.34 -62.32 7.70
CA ASP A 130 1.10 -62.08 7.51
C ASP A 130 1.41 -61.07 6.40
N THR A 131 1.10 -59.78 6.62
CA THR A 131 1.52 -58.67 5.72
C THR A 131 1.81 -57.33 6.41
N LEU A 132 2.40 -57.29 7.61
CA LEU A 132 3.09 -56.09 8.12
C LEU A 132 4.09 -56.43 9.25
N ILE A 133 5.26 -55.79 9.26
CA ILE A 133 6.28 -55.95 10.31
C ILE A 133 6.05 -54.92 11.41
N ALA A 134 5.11 -55.20 12.31
CA ALA A 134 4.91 -54.42 13.53
C ALA A 134 5.90 -54.84 14.63
N GLN A 135 6.44 -53.85 15.36
CA GLN A 135 6.98 -54.05 16.70
C GLN A 135 5.86 -53.75 17.70
N ASP A 136 5.58 -54.66 18.61
CA ASP A 136 4.67 -54.37 19.73
C ASP A 136 5.28 -53.21 20.53
N THR A 137 4.49 -52.15 20.72
CA THR A 137 4.95 -50.86 21.22
C THR A 137 4.02 -50.39 22.33
N ILE A 138 4.53 -50.29 23.55
CA ILE A 138 3.79 -49.81 24.72
C ILE A 138 4.20 -48.38 25.01
N TYR A 139 3.26 -47.45 24.83
CA TYR A 139 3.44 -46.05 25.20
C TYR A 139 3.36 -45.90 26.73
N LEU A 140 4.35 -45.25 27.32
CA LEU A 140 4.41 -44.99 28.76
C LEU A 140 4.03 -43.54 29.03
N GLY A 141 4.83 -42.58 28.56
CA GLY A 141 4.58 -41.14 28.76
C GLY A 141 4.97 -40.63 30.14
N ALA A 142 6.11 -41.05 30.70
CA ALA A 142 6.57 -40.59 32.02
C ALA A 142 7.75 -39.61 31.92
N ARG A 143 7.81 -38.60 32.79
CA ARG A 143 8.97 -37.69 32.91
C ARG A 143 10.04 -38.30 33.82
N LEU A 144 11.24 -38.51 33.30
CA LEU A 144 12.40 -39.07 34.00
C LEU A 144 13.48 -37.98 34.16
N SER A 145 13.85 -37.63 35.37
CA SER A 145 14.92 -36.67 35.64
C SER A 145 16.26 -37.40 35.73
N ILE A 146 17.23 -37.02 34.89
CA ILE A 146 18.63 -37.48 34.92
C ILE A 146 19.56 -36.24 35.11
N GLU A 147 19.04 -35.21 35.76
CA GLU A 147 19.75 -33.97 36.08
C GLU A 147 20.78 -34.17 37.21
N ASP A 148 20.51 -35.14 38.10
CA ASP A 148 21.44 -35.64 39.13
C ASP A 148 21.59 -37.18 38.94
N PRO A 149 22.79 -37.67 38.56
CA PRO A 149 23.08 -39.09 38.40
C PRO A 149 22.82 -39.97 39.64
N ASN A 150 22.72 -39.38 40.84
CA ASN A 150 22.46 -40.10 42.09
C ASN A 150 20.97 -40.08 42.49
N ASN A 151 20.14 -39.30 41.78
CA ASN A 151 18.73 -39.06 42.09
C ASN A 151 17.86 -39.18 40.82
N ILE A 152 18.12 -40.26 40.07
CA ILE A 152 17.39 -40.64 38.87
C ILE A 152 15.98 -41.07 39.29
N ALA A 153 14.99 -40.24 39.00
CA ALA A 153 13.63 -40.45 39.48
C ALA A 153 12.59 -40.00 38.47
N PHE A 154 11.43 -40.67 38.49
CA PHE A 154 10.24 -40.13 37.85
C PHE A 154 9.83 -38.83 38.55
N ARG A 155 9.55 -37.80 37.74
CA ARG A 155 8.92 -36.55 38.20
C ARG A 155 7.40 -36.56 37.97
N SER A 156 6.89 -37.53 37.22
CA SER A 156 5.46 -37.76 37.01
C SER A 156 4.83 -38.56 38.14
N SER A 157 3.64 -38.16 38.60
CA SER A 157 2.77 -38.98 39.45
C SER A 157 2.07 -40.10 38.66
N PHE A 158 1.56 -41.12 39.35
CA PHE A 158 0.79 -42.21 38.73
C PHE A 158 -0.61 -42.28 39.36
N ASN A 159 -1.63 -41.85 38.61
CA ASN A 159 -3.00 -41.84 39.08
C ASN A 159 -3.75 -43.12 38.65
N LEU A 160 -3.47 -44.21 39.37
CA LEU A 160 -4.08 -45.53 39.13
C LEU A 160 -5.62 -45.56 39.18
N LYS A 161 -6.28 -44.52 39.71
CA LYS A 161 -7.75 -44.40 39.70
C LYS A 161 -8.32 -43.78 38.43
N ALA A 162 -7.51 -43.05 37.68
CA ALA A 162 -7.86 -42.46 36.39
C ALA A 162 -7.13 -43.13 35.21
N ASP A 163 -6.34 -44.18 35.50
CA ASP A 163 -5.40 -44.86 34.58
C ASP A 163 -4.50 -43.91 33.77
N CYS A 164 -4.06 -42.81 34.40
CA CYS A 164 -3.24 -41.78 33.77
C CYS A 164 -1.96 -41.48 34.55
N ILE A 165 -0.98 -40.91 33.84
CA ILE A 165 0.27 -40.41 34.41
C ILE A 165 0.15 -38.89 34.52
N GLY A 166 0.50 -38.33 35.67
CA GLY A 166 0.34 -36.93 36.03
C GLY A 166 -0.85 -36.64 36.94
N THR A 167 -0.78 -35.54 37.68
CA THR A 167 -1.89 -34.97 38.47
C THR A 167 -2.70 -33.93 37.71
N GLY A 168 -2.18 -33.41 36.60
CA GLY A 168 -2.77 -32.30 35.85
C GLY A 168 -2.35 -30.93 36.38
N SER A 169 -1.43 -30.87 37.34
CA SER A 169 -0.82 -29.63 37.81
C SER A 169 0.23 -29.11 36.82
N LYS A 170 0.68 -27.86 36.98
CA LYS A 170 1.72 -27.30 36.09
C LYS A 170 3.06 -28.01 36.18
N ASP A 171 3.44 -28.46 37.38
CA ASP A 171 4.70 -29.16 37.63
C ASP A 171 4.60 -30.65 37.22
N ASP A 172 3.41 -31.23 37.34
CA ASP A 172 3.08 -32.64 37.07
C ASP A 172 1.78 -32.77 36.22
N PRO A 173 1.84 -32.38 34.93
CA PRO A 173 0.70 -32.40 34.01
C PRO A 173 0.37 -33.81 33.53
N ILE A 174 -0.86 -34.00 33.04
CA ILE A 174 -1.30 -35.30 32.51
C ILE A 174 -0.58 -35.58 31.19
N ALA A 175 0.15 -36.69 31.13
CA ALA A 175 0.86 -37.11 29.94
C ALA A 175 -0.08 -37.75 28.92
N ILE A 176 0.01 -37.28 27.68
CA ILE A 176 -0.61 -37.85 26.50
C ILE A 176 0.50 -38.50 25.67
N ALA A 177 0.47 -39.82 25.51
CA ALA A 177 1.49 -40.58 24.78
C ALA A 177 0.94 -41.24 23.51
N CYS A 178 -0.39 -41.39 23.39
CA CYS A 178 -1.05 -41.83 22.16
C CYS A 178 -2.46 -41.21 22.00
N GLY A 179 -3.11 -41.45 20.87
CA GLY A 179 -4.47 -40.94 20.61
C GLY A 179 -5.52 -41.41 21.63
N GLN A 180 -5.35 -42.61 22.20
CA GLN A 180 -6.26 -43.10 23.24
C GLN A 180 -6.14 -42.31 24.55
N ASP A 181 -4.93 -41.86 24.92
CA ASP A 181 -4.75 -41.01 26.10
C ASP A 181 -5.47 -39.67 25.91
N PHE A 182 -5.44 -39.10 24.70
CA PHE A 182 -6.18 -37.88 24.35
C PHE A 182 -7.71 -38.10 24.47
N MET A 183 -8.23 -39.21 23.93
CA MET A 183 -9.65 -39.55 24.04
C MET A 183 -10.08 -39.72 25.51
N THR A 184 -9.31 -40.47 26.31
CA THR A 184 -9.64 -40.77 27.71
C THR A 184 -9.55 -39.55 28.62
N ASN A 185 -8.47 -38.74 28.51
CA ASN A 185 -8.19 -37.68 29.48
C ASN A 185 -8.77 -36.30 29.09
N ILE A 186 -8.97 -36.04 27.79
CA ILE A 186 -9.47 -34.75 27.29
C ILE A 186 -10.92 -34.91 26.78
N VAL A 187 -11.13 -35.71 25.74
CA VAL A 187 -12.45 -35.78 25.06
C VAL A 187 -13.55 -36.27 26.01
N ASN A 188 -13.34 -37.40 26.68
CA ASN A 188 -14.31 -37.96 27.62
C ASN A 188 -14.59 -37.03 28.81
N ALA A 189 -13.61 -36.24 29.27
CA ALA A 189 -13.82 -35.27 30.34
C ALA A 189 -14.75 -34.12 29.87
N MET A 190 -14.50 -33.57 28.68
CA MET A 190 -15.33 -32.53 28.08
C MET A 190 -16.74 -33.01 27.77
N THR A 191 -16.92 -34.25 27.29
CA THR A 191 -18.24 -34.87 27.11
C THR A 191 -19.00 -34.99 28.43
N ASN A 192 -18.32 -35.21 29.55
CA ASN A 192 -18.90 -35.21 30.91
C ASN A 192 -19.02 -33.81 31.53
N CYS A 193 -19.03 -32.75 30.71
CA CYS A 193 -19.19 -31.35 31.12
C CYS A 193 -18.06 -30.77 32.00
N ASN A 194 -16.88 -31.39 32.02
CA ASN A 194 -15.68 -30.82 32.65
C ASN A 194 -14.94 -29.95 31.63
N ASP A 195 -14.77 -28.66 31.91
CA ASP A 195 -14.08 -27.71 31.03
C ASP A 195 -12.55 -27.77 31.11
N LEU A 196 -12.01 -28.53 32.07
CA LEU A 196 -10.58 -28.72 32.30
C LEU A 196 -9.83 -27.43 32.72
N SER A 197 -10.53 -26.44 33.30
CA SER A 197 -9.90 -25.24 33.88
C SER A 197 -8.77 -25.61 34.86
N GLY A 198 -7.61 -24.98 34.65
CA GLY A 198 -6.40 -25.20 35.44
C GLY A 198 -5.67 -26.52 35.21
N ILE A 199 -6.21 -27.45 34.39
CA ILE A 199 -5.58 -28.74 34.11
C ILE A 199 -4.55 -28.60 32.98
N CYS A 200 -3.34 -29.08 33.23
CA CYS A 200 -2.23 -29.07 32.28
C CYS A 200 -2.01 -30.48 31.68
N PHE A 201 -1.71 -30.52 30.38
CA PHE A 201 -1.47 -31.73 29.58
C PHE A 201 -0.17 -31.60 28.79
N ASP A 202 0.61 -32.67 28.72
CA ASP A 202 1.88 -32.77 27.96
C ASP A 202 1.72 -33.79 26.82
N LEU A 203 1.94 -33.40 25.55
CA LEU A 203 2.21 -34.38 24.51
C LEU A 203 3.64 -34.91 24.71
N THR A 204 3.76 -36.17 25.12
CA THR A 204 5.09 -36.80 25.33
C THR A 204 5.69 -37.34 24.03
N GLU A 205 4.85 -37.72 23.08
CA GLU A 205 5.20 -38.22 21.74
C GLU A 205 4.34 -37.62 20.63
N ASN A 206 4.69 -37.93 19.37
CA ASN A 206 3.83 -37.67 18.22
C ASN A 206 2.53 -38.49 18.31
N ILE A 207 1.38 -37.81 18.22
CA ILE A 207 0.05 -38.40 18.34
C ILE A 207 -0.54 -38.62 16.94
N ASN A 208 -0.65 -39.87 16.51
CA ASN A 208 -1.34 -40.24 15.26
C ASN A 208 -2.82 -40.56 15.55
N PHE A 209 -3.75 -39.86 14.90
CA PHE A 209 -5.20 -40.09 15.03
C PHE A 209 -5.78 -41.16 14.09
N GLN A 210 -4.95 -42.01 13.47
CA GLN A 210 -5.37 -43.22 12.75
C GLN A 210 -5.86 -44.36 13.69
N LEU A 211 -6.79 -44.06 14.59
CA LEU A 211 -7.52 -45.08 15.37
C LEU A 211 -8.71 -45.62 14.56
N LEU A 212 -9.13 -46.85 14.81
CA LEU A 212 -10.28 -47.46 14.13
C LEU A 212 -11.56 -46.64 14.33
N ASP A 213 -11.80 -46.15 15.54
CA ASP A 213 -13.00 -45.37 15.89
C ASP A 213 -13.03 -44.03 15.15
N ILE A 214 -11.86 -43.37 15.01
CA ILE A 214 -11.71 -42.09 14.30
C ILE A 214 -11.75 -42.28 12.78
N THR A 215 -11.17 -43.36 12.25
CA THR A 215 -11.09 -43.61 10.80
C THR A 215 -12.35 -44.23 10.20
N SER A 216 -13.32 -44.59 11.04
CA SER A 216 -14.64 -45.05 10.59
C SER A 216 -15.63 -43.90 10.39
N GLY A 217 -16.38 -43.91 9.27
CA GLY A 217 -17.47 -42.96 9.04
C GLY A 217 -17.05 -41.51 8.78
N LYS A 218 -17.34 -40.60 9.72
CA LYS A 218 -17.21 -39.13 9.55
C LYS A 218 -15.85 -38.55 9.97
N GLY A 219 -14.90 -39.35 10.46
CA GLY A 219 -13.65 -38.81 11.01
C GLY A 219 -13.78 -38.33 12.46
N TRP A 220 -12.81 -37.56 12.89
CA TRP A 220 -12.73 -36.89 14.19
C TRP A 220 -13.95 -35.98 14.44
N GLU A 221 -14.56 -36.11 15.62
CA GLU A 221 -15.52 -35.13 16.14
C GLU A 221 -14.79 -34.13 17.07
N PRO A 222 -14.92 -32.81 16.87
CA PRO A 222 -14.21 -31.81 17.68
C PRO A 222 -14.49 -31.95 19.19
N ALA A 223 -13.43 -32.02 20.00
CA ALA A 223 -13.53 -32.26 21.43
C ALA A 223 -14.41 -31.21 22.12
N GLY A 224 -15.41 -31.66 22.89
CA GLY A 224 -16.39 -30.79 23.54
C GLY A 224 -17.58 -30.36 22.67
N HIS A 225 -17.75 -30.88 21.44
CA HIS A 225 -18.90 -30.52 20.59
C HIS A 225 -20.24 -30.94 21.21
N ASN A 226 -20.35 -32.20 21.64
CA ASN A 226 -21.54 -32.77 22.27
C ASN A 226 -21.21 -33.29 23.68
N ASN A 227 -21.81 -32.67 24.69
CA ASN A 227 -21.74 -33.10 26.09
C ASN A 227 -23.03 -33.80 26.54
N ILE A 228 -22.99 -34.48 27.69
CA ILE A 228 -24.12 -35.26 28.25
C ILE A 228 -25.39 -34.43 28.53
N ASN A 229 -25.29 -33.10 28.54
CA ASN A 229 -26.43 -32.19 28.72
C ASN A 229 -27.03 -31.69 27.39
N GLY A 230 -26.52 -32.15 26.23
CA GLY A 230 -27.00 -31.73 24.91
C GLY A 230 -26.52 -30.33 24.48
N GLY A 231 -25.43 -29.84 25.07
CA GLY A 231 -24.72 -28.63 24.65
C GLY A 231 -23.26 -28.92 24.33
N SER A 232 -22.47 -27.85 24.21
CA SER A 232 -21.01 -27.93 24.07
C SER A 232 -20.29 -27.58 25.38
N THR A 233 -19.02 -27.96 25.48
CA THR A 233 -18.12 -27.63 26.58
C THR A 233 -16.85 -26.98 26.02
N ASP A 234 -16.47 -25.83 26.56
CA ASP A 234 -15.22 -25.14 26.23
C ASP A 234 -14.03 -25.89 26.84
N PHE A 235 -12.87 -25.85 26.18
CA PHE A 235 -11.59 -26.26 26.78
C PHE A 235 -10.94 -25.06 27.47
N ASN A 236 -10.68 -25.14 28.78
CA ASN A 236 -9.98 -24.14 29.60
C ASN A 236 -8.62 -24.66 30.13
N GLY A 237 -8.15 -25.80 29.63
CA GLY A 237 -6.87 -26.39 30.03
C GLY A 237 -5.65 -25.79 29.33
N THR A 238 -4.47 -26.24 29.75
CA THR A 238 -3.20 -26.03 29.03
C THR A 238 -2.80 -27.32 28.30
N LEU A 239 -2.52 -27.25 27.00
CA LEU A 239 -1.97 -28.34 26.20
C LEU A 239 -0.60 -27.94 25.66
N ASP A 240 0.45 -28.45 26.28
CA ASP A 240 1.85 -28.29 25.87
C ASP A 240 2.20 -29.42 24.90
N GLY A 241 2.46 -29.06 23.65
CA GLY A 241 2.89 -29.96 22.59
C GLY A 241 4.32 -30.44 22.74
N GLN A 242 5.15 -29.76 23.52
CA GLN A 242 6.56 -30.09 23.76
C GLN A 242 7.37 -30.29 22.45
N GLY A 243 6.94 -29.64 21.36
CA GLY A 243 7.48 -29.76 20.01
C GLY A 243 7.04 -30.99 19.21
N ASN A 244 6.18 -31.85 19.76
CA ASN A 244 5.67 -33.06 19.11
C ASN A 244 4.58 -32.77 18.06
N ARG A 245 4.25 -33.79 17.26
CA ARG A 245 3.27 -33.74 16.17
C ARG A 245 1.90 -34.25 16.60
N ILE A 246 0.85 -33.70 16.00
CA ILE A 246 -0.46 -34.33 15.85
C ILE A 246 -0.60 -34.66 14.36
N ASP A 247 -0.61 -35.96 14.03
CA ASP A 247 -0.64 -36.48 12.67
C ASP A 247 -2.05 -37.02 12.32
N ASN A 248 -2.48 -36.79 11.06
CA ASN A 248 -3.72 -37.35 10.48
C ASN A 248 -5.04 -36.92 11.14
N LEU A 249 -5.16 -35.64 11.52
CA LEU A 249 -6.43 -35.05 11.99
C LEU A 249 -7.43 -34.94 10.81
N PHE A 250 -8.19 -36.00 10.57
CA PHE A 250 -9.20 -36.10 9.51
C PHE A 250 -10.62 -35.87 10.04
N CYS A 251 -11.43 -35.04 9.38
CA CYS A 251 -12.85 -34.84 9.65
C CYS A 251 -13.62 -34.63 8.33
N HIS A 252 -14.77 -35.28 8.17
CA HIS A 252 -15.67 -35.12 7.02
C HIS A 252 -17.14 -35.02 7.47
N THR A 253 -17.73 -33.84 7.38
CA THR A 253 -19.10 -33.59 7.88
C THR A 253 -19.96 -32.73 6.96
N SER A 254 -21.14 -33.24 6.60
CA SER A 254 -22.15 -32.51 5.83
C SER A 254 -22.84 -31.39 6.62
N ASP A 255 -22.79 -31.47 7.95
CA ASP A 255 -23.79 -30.82 8.81
C ASP A 255 -23.20 -29.71 9.70
N GLY A 256 -21.89 -29.74 9.96
CA GLY A 256 -21.29 -28.91 11.02
C GLY A 256 -19.78 -28.65 10.89
N TYR A 257 -19.09 -28.88 12.02
CA TYR A 257 -17.85 -28.24 12.45
C TYR A 257 -16.62 -29.15 12.32
N GLY A 258 -15.40 -28.58 12.35
CA GLY A 258 -14.17 -29.36 12.25
C GLY A 258 -12.93 -28.65 12.83
N GLY A 259 -12.18 -29.38 13.65
CA GLY A 259 -11.00 -28.92 14.39
C GLY A 259 -10.67 -29.90 15.52
N LEU A 260 -9.52 -29.74 16.19
CA LEU A 260 -9.17 -30.57 17.34
C LEU A 260 -10.20 -30.39 18.48
N PHE A 261 -10.47 -29.14 18.85
CA PHE A 261 -11.49 -28.75 19.82
C PHE A 261 -12.71 -28.11 19.14
N TYR A 262 -13.89 -28.24 19.76
CA TYR A 262 -15.05 -27.47 19.33
C TYR A 262 -14.93 -25.99 19.72
N SER A 263 -14.52 -25.72 20.96
CA SER A 263 -14.43 -24.36 21.50
C SER A 263 -13.31 -24.24 22.52
N LEU A 264 -12.55 -23.14 22.46
CA LEU A 264 -11.55 -22.76 23.45
C LEU A 264 -12.12 -21.67 24.37
N GLY A 265 -12.10 -21.91 25.67
CA GLY A 265 -12.45 -20.93 26.69
C GLY A 265 -11.34 -19.90 26.93
N SER A 266 -11.60 -18.90 27.78
CA SER A 266 -10.67 -17.78 28.02
C SER A 266 -9.40 -18.17 28.77
N GLU A 267 -9.36 -19.34 29.42
CA GLU A 267 -8.16 -19.84 30.10
C GLU A 267 -7.35 -20.82 29.22
N ALA A 268 -7.87 -21.17 28.04
CA ALA A 268 -7.24 -22.11 27.13
C ALA A 268 -5.84 -21.67 26.70
N CYS A 269 -4.86 -22.55 26.84
CA CYS A 269 -3.50 -22.31 26.36
C CYS A 269 -2.99 -23.53 25.59
N ILE A 270 -2.85 -23.41 24.27
CA ILE A 270 -2.36 -24.48 23.41
C ILE A 270 -1.04 -24.01 22.80
N HIS A 271 0.05 -24.72 23.04
CA HIS A 271 1.36 -24.27 22.58
C HIS A 271 2.36 -25.37 22.19
N ASP A 272 3.34 -25.01 21.36
CA ASP A 272 4.46 -25.86 20.93
C ASP A 272 4.04 -27.17 20.22
N ILE A 273 2.95 -27.14 19.45
CA ILE A 273 2.42 -28.27 18.67
C ILE A 273 2.68 -28.09 17.17
N GLN A 274 3.14 -29.16 16.51
CA GLN A 274 3.09 -29.30 15.05
C GLN A 274 1.84 -30.08 14.64
N PHE A 275 1.03 -29.61 13.69
CA PHE A 275 -0.05 -30.39 13.09
C PHE A 275 0.33 -30.78 11.66
N HIS A 276 0.30 -32.08 11.39
CA HIS A 276 0.69 -32.69 10.11
C HIS A 276 -0.48 -33.46 9.50
N TYR A 277 -0.57 -33.46 8.16
CA TYR A 277 -1.62 -34.17 7.41
C TYR A 277 -3.04 -33.88 7.92
N VAL A 278 -3.35 -32.62 8.26
CA VAL A 278 -4.71 -32.21 8.60
C VAL A 278 -5.60 -32.31 7.36
N GLN A 279 -6.80 -32.87 7.50
CA GLN A 279 -7.79 -32.91 6.43
C GLN A 279 -9.19 -32.68 6.99
N LEU A 280 -9.67 -31.44 6.93
CA LEU A 280 -11.01 -31.05 7.38
C LEU A 280 -11.89 -30.74 6.16
N ASP A 281 -12.97 -31.49 5.95
CA ASP A 281 -13.98 -31.23 4.91
C ASP A 281 -15.35 -31.08 5.57
N GLY A 282 -15.76 -29.83 5.80
CA GLY A 282 -16.90 -29.51 6.66
C GLY A 282 -17.78 -28.39 6.12
N LYS A 283 -18.76 -27.97 6.91
CA LYS A 283 -19.72 -26.94 6.49
C LYS A 283 -19.32 -25.56 7.01
N ASP A 284 -19.41 -25.34 8.31
CA ASP A 284 -19.22 -24.01 8.92
C ASP A 284 -18.23 -24.08 10.09
N TYR A 285 -17.43 -23.02 10.28
CA TYR A 285 -16.48 -22.84 11.38
C TYR A 285 -15.44 -23.98 11.46
N LEU A 286 -14.53 -24.01 10.48
CA LEU A 286 -13.43 -24.97 10.45
C LEU A 286 -12.11 -24.29 10.83
N GLY A 287 -11.29 -24.96 11.63
CA GLY A 287 -9.94 -24.54 11.97
C GLY A 287 -9.18 -25.65 12.69
N THR A 288 -7.91 -25.89 12.33
CA THR A 288 -7.13 -27.05 12.81
C THR A 288 -7.15 -27.19 14.33
N VAL A 289 -7.00 -26.09 15.06
CA VAL A 289 -6.96 -26.11 16.53
C VAL A 289 -8.37 -26.08 17.11
N ALA A 290 -9.24 -25.21 16.62
CA ALA A 290 -10.62 -25.14 17.10
C ALA A 290 -11.64 -24.57 16.10
N CYS A 291 -12.91 -24.95 16.27
CA CYS A 291 -14.02 -24.34 15.52
C CYS A 291 -14.29 -22.92 16.04
N TYR A 292 -14.29 -22.74 17.37
CA TYR A 292 -14.44 -21.47 18.08
C TYR A 292 -13.28 -21.20 19.05
N ALA A 293 -12.95 -19.92 19.28
CA ALA A 293 -12.03 -19.52 20.35
C ALA A 293 -12.46 -18.19 21.00
N ASN A 294 -12.71 -18.23 22.31
CA ASN A 294 -13.11 -17.08 23.11
C ASN A 294 -11.96 -16.07 23.26
N ARG A 295 -12.28 -14.86 23.73
CA ARG A 295 -11.28 -13.82 24.02
C ARG A 295 -10.28 -14.33 25.07
N ASP A 296 -9.03 -13.89 24.95
CA ASP A 296 -7.89 -14.21 25.82
C ASP A 296 -7.35 -15.65 25.76
N SER A 297 -8.02 -16.56 25.02
CA SER A 297 -7.46 -17.88 24.67
C SER A 297 -6.13 -17.75 23.90
N ARG A 298 -5.14 -18.59 24.21
CA ARG A 298 -3.75 -18.44 23.74
C ARG A 298 -3.32 -19.59 22.82
N LEU A 299 -2.85 -19.24 21.63
CA LEU A 299 -2.30 -20.14 20.63
C LEU A 299 -0.85 -19.73 20.33
N GLU A 300 0.14 -20.45 20.86
CA GLU A 300 1.54 -20.05 20.76
C GLU A 300 2.41 -21.12 20.11
N ASN A 301 3.42 -20.76 19.32
CA ASN A 301 4.39 -21.72 18.79
C ASN A 301 3.74 -22.89 18.02
N ILE A 302 2.65 -22.66 17.28
CA ILE A 302 1.93 -23.71 16.52
C ILE A 302 2.27 -23.65 15.04
N SER A 303 2.60 -24.78 14.41
CA SER A 303 2.69 -24.88 12.94
C SER A 303 1.67 -25.85 12.37
N VAL A 304 0.86 -25.44 11.39
CA VAL A 304 -0.19 -26.28 10.78
C VAL A 304 0.03 -26.49 9.28
N GLU A 305 -0.08 -27.74 8.81
CA GLU A 305 -0.13 -28.10 7.40
C GLU A 305 -1.23 -29.13 7.08
N GLY A 306 -1.69 -29.15 5.82
CA GLY A 306 -2.79 -29.99 5.37
C GLY A 306 -3.79 -29.26 4.47
N PHE A 307 -5.03 -29.74 4.45
CA PHE A 307 -6.11 -29.29 3.56
C PHE A 307 -7.38 -29.01 4.37
N ILE A 308 -8.03 -27.87 4.10
CA ILE A 308 -9.32 -27.52 4.71
C ILE A 308 -10.29 -27.06 3.62
N SER A 309 -11.39 -27.80 3.48
CA SER A 309 -12.49 -27.56 2.54
C SER A 309 -13.73 -27.18 3.35
N GLY A 310 -14.37 -26.05 3.02
CA GLY A 310 -15.59 -25.67 3.72
C GLY A 310 -16.32 -24.44 3.21
N LYS A 311 -17.46 -24.14 3.83
CA LYS A 311 -18.51 -23.27 3.27
C LYS A 311 -18.72 -21.96 4.00
N ASN A 312 -18.32 -21.81 5.26
CA ASN A 312 -18.31 -20.52 5.96
C ASN A 312 -17.34 -20.50 7.15
N ASN A 313 -16.79 -19.32 7.47
CA ASN A 313 -15.87 -19.07 8.60
C ASN A 313 -14.73 -20.10 8.66
N ILE A 314 -13.92 -20.15 7.61
CA ILE A 314 -12.84 -21.13 7.45
C ILE A 314 -11.52 -20.47 7.85
N GLY A 315 -10.90 -20.97 8.92
CA GLY A 315 -9.57 -20.58 9.38
C GLY A 315 -8.54 -21.70 9.15
N GLY A 316 -7.26 -21.35 9.10
CA GLY A 316 -6.18 -22.33 9.23
C GLY A 316 -5.97 -22.82 10.66
N LEU A 317 -6.21 -21.95 11.66
CA LEU A 317 -6.09 -22.25 13.08
C LEU A 317 -7.47 -22.33 13.76
N VAL A 318 -8.32 -21.31 13.55
CA VAL A 318 -9.63 -21.18 14.21
C VAL A 318 -10.73 -20.73 13.25
N GLY A 319 -11.90 -21.37 13.26
CA GLY A 319 -13.04 -20.97 12.41
C GLY A 319 -13.56 -19.56 12.73
N LYS A 320 -13.92 -19.30 13.99
CA LYS A 320 -14.30 -17.97 14.51
C LYS A 320 -13.68 -17.70 15.89
N GLY A 321 -13.18 -16.49 16.15
CA GLY A 321 -12.84 -16.12 17.52
C GLY A 321 -12.05 -14.82 17.75
N SER A 322 -11.62 -14.64 18.99
CA SER A 322 -10.71 -13.58 19.44
C SER A 322 -9.47 -14.10 20.19
N PRO A 323 -8.77 -15.14 19.70
CA PRO A 323 -7.58 -15.65 20.36
C PRO A 323 -6.38 -14.69 20.24
N ILE A 324 -5.40 -14.92 21.12
CA ILE A 324 -4.06 -14.37 21.06
C ILE A 324 -3.17 -15.39 20.34
N VAL A 325 -2.61 -15.03 19.19
CA VAL A 325 -1.88 -15.94 18.29
C VAL A 325 -0.42 -15.47 18.15
N ILE A 326 0.54 -16.25 18.64
CA ILE A 326 1.94 -15.80 18.79
C ILE A 326 2.92 -16.83 18.20
N ARG A 327 3.81 -16.41 17.30
CA ARG A 327 4.83 -17.28 16.67
C ARG A 327 4.26 -18.49 15.92
N CYS A 328 3.04 -18.35 15.38
CA CYS A 328 2.35 -19.43 14.66
C CYS A 328 2.60 -19.39 13.14
N ILE A 329 2.58 -20.56 12.50
CA ILE A 329 2.81 -20.74 11.07
C ILE A 329 1.67 -21.52 10.43
N SER A 330 1.12 -20.99 9.34
CA SER A 330 0.02 -21.62 8.59
C SER A 330 0.41 -21.93 7.14
N SER A 331 0.54 -23.24 6.86
CA SER A 331 0.86 -23.82 5.56
C SER A 331 -0.34 -24.52 4.91
N VAL A 332 -1.51 -24.55 5.55
CA VAL A 332 -2.69 -25.25 5.05
C VAL A 332 -3.19 -24.68 3.71
N THR A 333 -3.72 -25.59 2.88
CA THR A 333 -4.44 -25.25 1.65
C THR A 333 -5.94 -25.14 1.95
N LEU A 334 -6.50 -23.94 1.81
CA LEU A 334 -7.93 -23.68 2.02
C LEU A 334 -8.69 -23.63 0.70
N SER A 335 -9.86 -24.27 0.64
CA SER A 335 -10.78 -24.18 -0.51
C SER A 335 -12.23 -23.90 -0.11
N SER A 336 -12.91 -23.03 -0.86
CA SER A 336 -14.34 -22.73 -0.69
C SER A 336 -15.02 -22.39 -2.02
N ASP A 337 -16.26 -22.86 -2.20
CA ASP A 337 -17.07 -22.69 -3.40
C ASP A 337 -18.30 -21.77 -3.20
N THR A 338 -18.52 -21.27 -1.98
CA THR A 338 -19.73 -20.52 -1.59
C THR A 338 -19.58 -19.01 -1.73
N LYS A 339 -20.72 -18.30 -1.86
CA LYS A 339 -20.74 -16.85 -2.12
C LYS A 339 -20.55 -15.99 -0.87
N SER A 340 -21.08 -16.42 0.27
CA SER A 340 -21.21 -15.61 1.48
C SER A 340 -20.36 -16.16 2.62
N SER A 341 -19.05 -16.25 2.40
CA SER A 341 -18.10 -16.88 3.31
C SER A 341 -16.91 -15.99 3.65
N ASN A 342 -16.42 -16.17 4.88
CA ASN A 342 -15.21 -15.54 5.41
C ASN A 342 -14.11 -16.61 5.48
N ILE A 343 -13.06 -16.46 4.67
CA ILE A 343 -11.96 -17.43 4.52
C ILE A 343 -10.65 -16.74 4.92
N GLY A 344 -10.02 -17.18 6.01
CA GLY A 344 -8.78 -16.62 6.52
C GLY A 344 -7.71 -17.70 6.63
N GLY A 345 -6.49 -17.44 6.14
CA GLY A 345 -5.38 -18.40 6.27
C GLY A 345 -4.98 -18.72 7.71
N MET A 346 -5.47 -17.97 8.71
CA MET A 346 -5.43 -18.35 10.13
C MET A 346 -6.80 -18.32 10.80
N ILE A 347 -7.63 -17.27 10.61
CA ILE A 347 -8.96 -17.16 11.25
C ILE A 347 -10.04 -16.76 10.24
N GLY A 348 -11.14 -17.52 10.18
CA GLY A 348 -12.26 -17.22 9.28
C GLY A 348 -12.94 -15.89 9.61
N TYR A 349 -13.44 -15.75 10.84
CA TYR A 349 -14.11 -14.54 11.34
C TYR A 349 -13.53 -14.11 12.69
N SER A 350 -13.11 -12.86 12.83
CA SER A 350 -12.50 -12.34 14.07
C SER A 350 -13.33 -11.25 14.77
N GLU A 351 -13.37 -11.33 16.10
CA GLU A 351 -14.06 -10.38 17.01
C GLU A 351 -13.08 -9.66 17.96
N GLY A 352 -11.81 -9.50 17.54
CA GLY A 352 -10.73 -8.94 18.36
C GLY A 352 -9.52 -9.87 18.53
N ALA A 353 -9.15 -10.67 17.52
CA ALA A 353 -7.95 -11.52 17.61
C ALA A 353 -6.68 -10.70 17.46
N THR A 354 -5.60 -11.17 18.10
CA THR A 354 -4.27 -10.55 18.00
C THR A 354 -3.27 -11.53 17.41
N PHE A 355 -2.39 -11.05 16.53
CA PHE A 355 -1.33 -11.82 15.91
C PHE A 355 0.01 -11.13 16.13
N THR A 356 0.98 -11.86 16.65
CA THR A 356 2.34 -11.34 16.90
C THR A 356 3.37 -12.32 16.36
N ASP A 357 4.27 -11.83 15.50
CA ASP A 357 5.34 -12.62 14.89
C ASP A 357 4.83 -13.90 14.21
N CYS A 358 3.83 -13.80 13.32
CA CYS A 358 3.20 -14.96 12.66
C CYS A 358 3.47 -15.01 11.14
N LEU A 359 3.43 -16.20 10.53
CA LEU A 359 3.67 -16.41 9.08
C LEU A 359 2.56 -17.26 8.45
N ARG A 360 2.05 -16.84 7.28
CA ARG A 360 1.17 -17.67 6.44
C ARG A 360 1.73 -17.81 5.02
N ASN A 361 1.85 -19.05 4.53
CA ASN A 361 2.53 -19.36 3.27
C ASN A 361 1.76 -20.33 2.32
N GLY A 362 0.64 -20.93 2.75
CA GLY A 362 -0.12 -21.92 1.96
C GLY A 362 -0.86 -21.37 0.72
N GLN A 363 -1.84 -22.13 0.21
CA GLN A 363 -2.77 -21.68 -0.84
C GLN A 363 -4.17 -21.41 -0.28
N ILE A 364 -4.84 -20.35 -0.76
CA ILE A 364 -6.28 -20.14 -0.59
C ILE A 364 -6.92 -20.12 -1.98
N LYS A 365 -7.98 -20.90 -2.17
CA LYS A 365 -8.77 -20.97 -3.40
C LYS A 365 -10.26 -20.83 -3.08
N ALA A 366 -10.71 -19.59 -3.00
CA ALA A 366 -12.02 -19.16 -2.53
C ALA A 366 -12.74 -18.31 -3.61
N LEU A 367 -12.80 -18.83 -4.83
CA LEU A 367 -13.19 -18.10 -6.06
C LEU A 367 -14.63 -17.58 -6.09
N SER A 368 -15.48 -18.03 -5.16
CA SER A 368 -16.84 -17.54 -4.96
C SER A 368 -16.98 -16.55 -3.80
N SER A 369 -16.01 -16.52 -2.87
CA SER A 369 -16.20 -16.03 -1.50
C SER A 369 -16.18 -14.51 -1.36
N SER A 370 -17.04 -14.01 -0.47
CA SER A 370 -17.14 -12.59 -0.13
C SER A 370 -15.82 -12.06 0.45
N ASN A 371 -15.36 -12.59 1.59
CA ASN A 371 -14.23 -12.06 2.34
C ASN A 371 -13.10 -13.09 2.42
N VAL A 372 -11.93 -12.76 1.86
CA VAL A 372 -10.80 -13.68 1.72
C VAL A 372 -9.51 -12.99 2.19
N GLY A 373 -8.84 -13.53 3.20
CA GLY A 373 -7.60 -12.99 3.76
C GLY A 373 -6.52 -14.05 3.96
N GLY A 374 -5.24 -13.69 3.78
CA GLY A 374 -4.15 -14.60 4.14
C GLY A 374 -4.02 -14.82 5.66
N PHE A 375 -4.51 -13.91 6.50
CA PHE A 375 -4.67 -14.11 7.94
C PHE A 375 -6.14 -14.23 8.32
N ILE A 376 -6.93 -13.17 8.11
CA ILE A 376 -8.31 -13.06 8.60
C ILE A 376 -9.28 -12.91 7.43
N GLY A 377 -10.33 -13.73 7.37
CA GLY A 377 -11.40 -13.54 6.36
C GLY A 377 -12.11 -12.19 6.56
N TYR A 378 -12.82 -12.06 7.69
CA TYR A 378 -13.43 -10.81 8.14
C TYR A 378 -13.00 -10.46 9.57
N SER A 379 -12.67 -9.20 9.83
CA SER A 379 -12.21 -8.68 11.12
C SER A 379 -13.13 -7.57 11.64
N LYS A 380 -13.85 -7.80 12.74
CA LYS A 380 -14.58 -6.72 13.43
C LYS A 380 -13.60 -5.80 14.18
N GLU A 381 -12.64 -6.40 14.85
CA GLU A 381 -11.52 -5.80 15.57
C GLU A 381 -10.35 -6.78 15.39
N GLY A 382 -9.13 -6.28 15.26
CA GLY A 382 -7.95 -7.13 15.20
C GLY A 382 -6.65 -6.34 15.16
N ASN A 383 -5.57 -6.95 15.66
CA ASN A 383 -4.22 -6.38 15.63
C ASN A 383 -3.21 -7.38 15.07
N LEU A 384 -2.36 -6.94 14.14
CA LEU A 384 -1.24 -7.72 13.61
C LEU A 384 0.06 -6.95 13.79
N ASP A 385 1.02 -7.60 14.43
CA ASP A 385 2.36 -7.09 14.75
C ASP A 385 3.41 -8.04 14.15
N ARG A 386 4.33 -7.51 13.32
CA ARG A 386 5.40 -8.27 12.62
C ARG A 386 4.89 -9.57 11.97
N CYS A 387 3.80 -9.50 11.20
CA CYS A 387 3.21 -10.66 10.53
C CYS A 387 3.56 -10.72 9.02
N TYR A 388 3.68 -11.94 8.49
CA TYR A 388 4.27 -12.22 7.17
C TYR A 388 3.35 -13.06 6.26
N VAL A 389 3.24 -12.69 4.99
CA VAL A 389 2.40 -13.38 4.00
C VAL A 389 3.16 -13.71 2.71
N CYS A 390 3.07 -14.97 2.28
CA CYS A 390 3.41 -15.41 0.92
C CYS A 390 2.46 -16.53 0.43
N GLY A 391 2.78 -17.16 -0.71
CA GLY A 391 1.98 -18.22 -1.32
C GLY A 391 0.96 -17.67 -2.33
N LYS A 392 -0.20 -18.33 -2.45
CA LYS A 392 -1.28 -17.93 -3.37
C LYS A 392 -2.59 -17.67 -2.64
N ILE A 393 -3.31 -16.63 -3.02
CA ILE A 393 -4.60 -16.21 -2.45
C ILE A 393 -5.55 -15.83 -3.58
N GLU A 394 -6.57 -16.65 -3.81
CA GLU A 394 -7.60 -16.44 -4.84
C GLU A 394 -8.96 -16.24 -4.17
N GLY A 395 -9.56 -15.06 -4.31
CA GLY A 395 -10.87 -14.71 -3.75
C GLY A 395 -11.82 -14.12 -4.80
N LYS A 396 -12.91 -13.50 -4.36
CA LYS A 396 -13.88 -12.83 -5.26
C LYS A 396 -14.11 -11.36 -4.93
N ASP A 397 -14.84 -11.05 -3.86
CA ASP A 397 -15.38 -9.68 -3.70
C ASP A 397 -14.48 -8.77 -2.86
N GLN A 398 -13.95 -9.25 -1.74
CA GLN A 398 -13.05 -8.54 -0.83
C GLN A 398 -11.87 -9.47 -0.50
N THR A 399 -10.73 -9.24 -1.15
CA THR A 399 -9.55 -10.13 -1.07
C THR A 399 -8.33 -9.35 -0.57
N GLY A 400 -7.68 -9.81 0.49
CA GLY A 400 -6.46 -9.19 1.02
C GLY A 400 -5.36 -10.21 1.29
N GLY A 401 -4.09 -9.81 1.17
CA GLY A 401 -3.00 -10.66 1.64
C GLY A 401 -3.02 -10.86 3.17
N ILE A 402 -3.50 -9.89 3.94
CA ILE A 402 -3.72 -10.03 5.39
C ILE A 402 -5.20 -10.24 5.70
N CYS A 403 -6.07 -9.31 5.34
CA CYS A 403 -7.49 -9.35 5.71
C CYS A 403 -8.43 -9.11 4.51
N GLY A 404 -9.50 -9.90 4.40
CA GLY A 404 -10.52 -9.70 3.37
C GLY A 404 -11.29 -8.39 3.59
N ASN A 405 -11.96 -8.26 4.74
CA ASN A 405 -12.65 -7.03 5.12
C ASN A 405 -12.53 -6.69 6.62
N SER A 406 -12.42 -5.40 6.97
CA SER A 406 -12.34 -4.92 8.36
C SER A 406 -13.33 -3.81 8.74
N ASP A 407 -13.87 -3.90 9.96
CA ASP A 407 -14.58 -2.78 10.61
C ASP A 407 -13.61 -1.88 11.41
N ASP A 408 -12.59 -2.48 12.05
CA ASP A 408 -11.33 -1.86 12.45
C ASP A 408 -10.20 -2.92 12.42
N LEU A 409 -9.00 -2.52 12.01
CA LEU A 409 -7.85 -3.40 11.85
C LEU A 409 -6.56 -2.62 12.06
N HIS A 410 -5.75 -3.07 13.00
CA HIS A 410 -4.47 -2.47 13.37
C HIS A 410 -3.34 -3.31 12.76
N ILE A 411 -2.42 -2.67 12.04
CA ILE A 411 -1.31 -3.36 11.40
C ILE A 411 0.00 -2.61 11.70
N THR A 412 0.99 -3.34 12.21
CA THR A 412 2.32 -2.83 12.59
C THR A 412 3.42 -3.74 12.04
N ASP A 413 4.41 -3.15 11.35
CA ASP A 413 5.61 -3.82 10.81
C ASP A 413 5.36 -5.09 9.95
N CYS A 414 4.16 -5.24 9.37
CA CYS A 414 3.75 -6.42 8.62
C CYS A 414 4.20 -6.36 7.15
N GLN A 415 4.40 -7.54 6.54
CA GLN A 415 5.09 -7.66 5.25
C GLN A 415 4.47 -8.74 4.35
N VAL A 416 4.16 -8.36 3.11
CA VAL A 416 3.45 -9.19 2.11
C VAL A 416 4.35 -9.43 0.90
N GLY A 417 4.37 -10.65 0.36
CA GLY A 417 5.43 -11.09 -0.55
C GLY A 417 6.74 -11.36 0.20
N ALA A 418 6.62 -11.87 1.43
CA ALA A 418 7.72 -12.06 2.36
C ALA A 418 7.58 -13.37 3.15
N THR A 419 8.70 -13.98 3.49
CA THR A 419 8.79 -15.16 4.36
C THR A 419 9.99 -15.04 5.31
N ILE A 420 10.05 -15.88 6.35
CA ILE A 420 11.24 -16.03 7.20
C ILE A 420 11.81 -17.43 6.98
N ALA A 421 13.14 -17.53 6.90
CA ALA A 421 13.84 -18.80 6.80
C ALA A 421 14.29 -19.30 8.18
N TYR A 422 14.23 -20.62 8.39
CA TYR A 422 14.77 -21.32 9.55
C TYR A 422 15.61 -22.52 9.10
N GLY A 423 16.50 -23.01 9.96
CA GLY A 423 17.34 -24.18 9.69
C GLY A 423 16.56 -25.49 9.80
N SER A 424 16.92 -26.51 9.01
CA SER A 424 16.19 -27.79 8.91
C SER A 424 16.15 -28.65 10.19
N TYR A 425 16.84 -28.23 11.25
CA TYR A 425 16.86 -28.89 12.56
C TYR A 425 16.16 -28.07 13.67
N ALA A 426 15.67 -26.87 13.35
CA ALA A 426 14.96 -25.99 14.28
C ALA A 426 13.43 -26.22 14.19
N TYR A 427 12.71 -25.95 15.27
CA TYR A 427 11.25 -25.88 15.20
C TYR A 427 10.82 -24.67 14.34
N PRO A 428 9.72 -24.75 13.57
CA PRO A 428 9.33 -23.68 12.65
C PRO A 428 9.15 -22.32 13.33
N TRP A 429 8.67 -22.28 14.58
CA TRP A 429 8.49 -21.05 15.36
C TRP A 429 9.78 -20.42 15.90
N GLN A 430 10.91 -21.14 15.90
CA GLN A 430 12.22 -20.56 16.21
C GLN A 430 12.72 -19.61 15.10
N ALA A 431 12.06 -19.60 13.93
CA ALA A 431 12.28 -18.60 12.88
C ALA A 431 12.17 -17.16 13.38
N PHE A 432 11.29 -16.90 14.35
CA PHE A 432 10.94 -15.55 14.78
C PHE A 432 11.96 -14.91 15.74
N THR A 433 12.81 -15.68 16.41
CA THR A 433 13.82 -15.12 17.33
C THR A 433 15.03 -14.50 16.61
N GLU A 434 15.31 -14.93 15.38
CA GLU A 434 16.39 -14.40 14.52
C GLU A 434 15.86 -14.03 13.12
N ALA A 435 14.68 -13.40 13.07
CA ALA A 435 13.83 -13.27 11.88
C ALA A 435 14.48 -12.61 10.64
N LYS A 436 15.20 -13.40 9.84
CA LYS A 436 15.75 -12.97 8.54
C LYS A 436 14.69 -13.02 7.45
N VAL A 437 13.98 -11.90 7.28
CA VAL A 437 12.95 -11.75 6.25
C VAL A 437 13.56 -11.83 4.84
N THR A 438 12.95 -12.67 4.00
CA THR A 438 13.31 -12.89 2.59
C THR A 438 12.13 -12.52 1.69
N GLU A 439 12.39 -11.79 0.60
CA GLU A 439 11.37 -11.44 -0.39
C GLU A 439 11.04 -12.67 -1.26
N ILE A 440 9.75 -12.95 -1.48
CA ILE A 440 9.29 -14.15 -2.18
C ILE A 440 8.01 -13.85 -2.98
N SER A 441 7.78 -14.61 -4.06
CA SER A 441 6.56 -14.49 -4.87
C SER A 441 5.30 -14.71 -4.05
N ILE A 442 4.35 -13.80 -4.25
CA ILE A 442 2.96 -13.94 -3.85
C ILE A 442 2.08 -13.63 -5.07
N ASP A 443 0.98 -14.37 -5.20
CA ASP A 443 -0.05 -14.14 -6.21
C ASP A 443 -1.40 -13.95 -5.50
N ILE A 444 -1.92 -12.72 -5.58
CA ILE A 444 -3.22 -12.33 -5.03
C ILE A 444 -4.17 -12.05 -6.20
N HIS A 445 -5.22 -12.86 -6.32
CA HIS A 445 -6.24 -12.70 -7.34
C HIS A 445 -7.62 -12.47 -6.71
N GLY A 446 -8.37 -11.51 -7.23
CA GLY A 446 -9.78 -11.33 -6.92
C GLY A 446 -10.53 -10.63 -8.04
N ASN A 447 -11.81 -10.34 -7.82
CA ASN A 447 -12.63 -9.59 -8.78
C ASN A 447 -12.83 -8.14 -8.36
N ASN A 448 -13.45 -7.87 -7.21
CA ASN A 448 -13.97 -6.52 -6.94
C ASN A 448 -13.04 -5.60 -6.14
N LYS A 449 -12.63 -5.98 -4.93
CA LYS A 449 -11.77 -5.15 -4.05
C LYS A 449 -10.58 -5.97 -3.56
N VAL A 450 -9.39 -5.65 -4.08
CA VAL A 450 -8.19 -6.50 -3.90
C VAL A 450 -7.03 -5.69 -3.33
N GLY A 451 -6.64 -6.01 -2.11
CA GLY A 451 -5.52 -5.41 -1.40
C GLY A 451 -4.32 -6.34 -1.27
N GLY A 452 -3.11 -5.79 -1.24
CA GLY A 452 -1.97 -6.55 -0.72
C GLY A 452 -2.11 -6.81 0.78
N PHE A 453 -2.64 -5.88 1.56
CA PHE A 453 -2.91 -6.07 2.98
C PHE A 453 -4.42 -6.25 3.21
N LEU A 454 -5.25 -5.28 2.82
CA LEU A 454 -6.68 -5.24 3.13
C LEU A 454 -7.56 -5.16 1.86
N GLY A 455 -8.50 -6.10 1.67
CA GLY A 455 -9.44 -6.03 0.55
C GLY A 455 -10.34 -4.78 0.60
N SER A 456 -11.03 -4.58 1.73
CA SER A 456 -11.90 -3.42 1.98
C SER A 456 -12.03 -3.11 3.47
N GLY A 457 -12.25 -1.85 3.86
CA GLY A 457 -12.70 -1.54 5.22
C GLY A 457 -12.03 -0.34 5.87
N ASN A 458 -11.83 -0.42 7.19
CA ASN A 458 -11.09 0.57 7.97
C ASN A 458 -9.72 0.04 8.43
N LEU A 459 -8.74 0.93 8.56
CA LEU A 459 -7.35 0.58 8.83
C LEU A 459 -6.64 1.60 9.74
N THR A 460 -6.02 1.10 10.81
CA THR A 460 -4.96 1.80 11.55
C THR A 460 -3.60 1.19 11.16
N LEU A 461 -2.65 2.03 10.73
CA LEU A 461 -1.35 1.56 10.22
C LEU A 461 -0.18 2.22 10.96
N ASN A 462 0.68 1.43 11.59
CA ASN A 462 1.83 1.88 12.38
C ASN A 462 3.14 1.23 11.90
N GLY A 463 4.29 1.80 12.23
CA GLY A 463 5.60 1.23 11.90
C GLY A 463 5.91 1.22 10.40
N ALA A 464 6.74 0.27 9.95
CA ALA A 464 7.27 0.15 8.59
C ALA A 464 6.72 -1.08 7.87
N ASN A 465 5.68 -0.88 7.07
CA ASN A 465 4.97 -1.96 6.37
C ASN A 465 5.40 -2.04 4.90
N ALA A 466 5.36 -3.23 4.29
CA ALA A 466 5.77 -3.37 2.90
C ALA A 466 5.08 -4.50 2.12
N PHE A 467 4.72 -4.23 0.86
CA PHE A 467 4.55 -5.25 -0.16
C PHE A 467 5.90 -5.41 -0.88
N LYS A 468 6.64 -6.48 -0.58
CA LYS A 468 8.07 -6.62 -0.91
C LYS A 468 8.38 -7.26 -2.27
N TYR A 469 7.46 -7.99 -2.89
CA TYR A 469 7.76 -8.67 -4.15
C TYR A 469 7.76 -7.71 -5.36
N SER A 470 8.92 -7.59 -6.02
CA SER A 470 9.09 -6.88 -7.31
C SER A 470 9.29 -7.85 -8.47
N ASN A 471 8.39 -7.86 -9.44
CA ASN A 471 8.56 -8.53 -10.73
C ASN A 471 7.86 -7.73 -11.83
N THR A 472 8.56 -7.37 -12.89
CA THR A 472 8.03 -6.54 -14.00
C THR A 472 7.26 -7.33 -15.07
N SER A 473 7.40 -8.66 -15.08
CA SER A 473 6.86 -9.53 -16.13
C SER A 473 5.48 -10.10 -15.79
N THR A 474 5.25 -10.46 -14.53
CA THR A 474 4.00 -11.07 -14.05
C THR A 474 3.44 -10.27 -12.87
N PRO A 475 2.16 -9.86 -12.90
CA PRO A 475 1.55 -9.16 -11.78
C PRO A 475 1.45 -10.07 -10.55
N SER A 476 1.65 -9.50 -9.36
CA SER A 476 1.51 -10.16 -8.06
C SER A 476 0.18 -9.84 -7.37
N LEU A 477 -0.55 -8.84 -7.88
CA LEU A 477 -1.91 -8.52 -7.50
C LEU A 477 -2.72 -8.28 -8.77
N THR A 478 -3.79 -9.07 -8.96
CA THR A 478 -4.72 -8.94 -10.08
C THR A 478 -6.16 -8.76 -9.61
N ALA A 479 -6.88 -7.84 -10.25
CA ALA A 479 -8.30 -7.59 -9.97
C ALA A 479 -9.09 -7.25 -11.24
N THR A 480 -10.42 -7.19 -11.13
CA THR A 480 -11.26 -6.49 -12.12
C THR A 480 -11.37 -5.00 -11.77
N ASN A 481 -11.63 -4.66 -10.49
CA ASN A 481 -11.71 -3.28 -9.98
C ASN A 481 -10.88 -3.11 -8.69
N TYR A 482 -10.84 -1.88 -8.16
CA TYR A 482 -10.39 -1.47 -6.82
C TYR A 482 -9.17 -2.26 -6.30
N ALA A 483 -7.99 -1.96 -6.84
CA ALA A 483 -6.74 -2.68 -6.54
C ALA A 483 -5.66 -1.77 -5.93
N GLY A 484 -4.98 -2.26 -4.88
CA GLY A 484 -3.86 -1.53 -4.26
C GLY A 484 -2.95 -2.37 -3.37
N GLY A 485 -1.66 -2.02 -3.31
CA GLY A 485 -0.63 -2.78 -2.57
C GLY A 485 -0.85 -2.76 -1.05
N LEU A 486 -1.41 -1.69 -0.50
CA LEU A 486 -1.99 -1.67 0.84
C LEU A 486 -3.42 -2.18 0.78
N ALA A 487 -4.32 -1.55 0.01
CA ALA A 487 -5.73 -1.91 0.03
C ALA A 487 -6.50 -1.74 -1.29
N GLY A 488 -7.54 -2.55 -1.49
CA GLY A 488 -8.48 -2.35 -2.59
C GLY A 488 -9.34 -1.10 -2.37
N MET A 489 -9.96 -0.99 -1.19
CA MET A 489 -10.78 0.17 -0.81
C MET A 489 -10.62 0.48 0.69
N ILE A 490 -10.50 1.76 1.05
CA ILE A 490 -10.49 2.20 2.45
C ILE A 490 -11.60 3.24 2.67
N MET A 491 -12.41 3.02 3.70
CA MET A 491 -13.54 3.89 4.10
C MET A 491 -13.16 4.82 5.26
N GLY A 492 -12.28 4.36 6.15
CA GLY A 492 -11.71 5.13 7.25
C GLY A 492 -10.26 4.71 7.49
N ALA A 493 -9.38 5.66 7.76
CA ALA A 493 -8.01 5.35 8.16
C ALA A 493 -7.55 6.19 9.35
N ASN A 494 -6.59 5.64 10.09
CA ASN A 494 -5.78 6.35 11.07
C ASN A 494 -4.32 6.00 10.81
N ILE A 495 -3.60 6.87 10.10
CA ILE A 495 -2.17 6.67 9.78
C ILE A 495 -1.38 7.85 10.32
N PRO A 496 -0.77 7.73 11.51
CA PRO A 496 -0.01 8.81 12.13
C PRO A 496 1.29 9.11 11.38
N ARG A 497 1.80 10.32 11.61
CA ARG A 497 3.09 10.75 11.08
C ARG A 497 4.22 9.88 11.64
N GLY A 498 4.97 9.24 10.74
CA GLY A 498 6.07 8.33 11.08
C GLY A 498 5.84 6.91 10.56
N THR A 499 4.58 6.50 10.33
CA THR A 499 4.28 5.25 9.61
C THR A 499 4.83 5.32 8.19
N THR A 500 5.40 4.22 7.70
CA THR A 500 5.78 4.05 6.30
C THR A 500 5.06 2.87 5.64
N PHE A 501 4.78 3.01 4.34
CA PHE A 501 4.38 1.90 3.49
C PHE A 501 5.12 1.94 2.16
N THR A 502 5.77 0.83 1.79
CA THR A 502 6.42 0.67 0.48
C THR A 502 5.77 -0.44 -0.34
N SER A 503 5.35 -0.12 -1.56
CA SER A 503 4.80 -1.08 -2.53
C SER A 503 5.79 -1.34 -3.66
N LYS A 504 6.24 -2.60 -3.81
CA LYS A 504 7.00 -3.08 -4.98
C LYS A 504 6.14 -3.87 -5.98
N ALA A 505 4.87 -4.10 -5.65
CA ALA A 505 3.98 -5.01 -6.37
C ALA A 505 3.70 -4.56 -7.82
N TYR A 506 3.78 -5.49 -8.78
CA TYR A 506 3.16 -5.26 -10.09
C TYR A 506 1.66 -5.51 -9.94
N ILE A 507 0.88 -4.44 -10.03
CA ILE A 507 -0.58 -4.43 -9.87
C ILE A 507 -1.24 -4.29 -11.24
N LYS A 508 -2.22 -5.15 -11.54
CA LYS A 508 -3.01 -5.10 -12.76
C LYS A 508 -4.52 -5.23 -12.50
N ALA A 509 -5.30 -4.23 -12.91
CA ALA A 509 -6.77 -4.29 -12.87
C ALA A 509 -7.41 -3.47 -14.01
N ASN A 510 -8.73 -3.24 -14.00
CA ASN A 510 -9.37 -2.34 -14.97
C ASN A 510 -9.68 -0.97 -14.36
N ASN A 511 -10.42 -0.90 -13.26
CA ASN A 511 -10.89 0.39 -12.71
C ASN A 511 -10.41 0.62 -11.28
N TYR A 512 -10.06 1.86 -10.93
CA TYR A 512 -9.61 2.27 -9.58
C TYR A 512 -8.37 1.50 -9.12
N VAL A 513 -7.24 1.79 -9.77
CA VAL A 513 -5.98 1.05 -9.62
C VAL A 513 -4.91 1.98 -9.04
N GLY A 514 -4.36 1.63 -7.88
CA GLY A 514 -3.28 2.37 -7.23
C GLY A 514 -2.12 1.45 -6.85
N GLY A 515 -0.89 1.96 -6.74
CA GLY A 515 0.21 1.21 -6.12
C GLY A 515 0.03 0.99 -4.61
N LEU A 516 -0.68 1.91 -3.95
CA LEU A 516 -1.01 1.88 -2.53
C LEU A 516 -2.49 1.48 -2.32
N ILE A 517 -3.44 2.26 -2.82
CA ILE A 517 -4.87 2.09 -2.56
C ILE A 517 -5.69 2.22 -3.86
N GLY A 518 -6.62 1.30 -4.11
CA GLY A 518 -7.55 1.42 -5.25
C GLY A 518 -8.48 2.63 -5.12
N THR A 519 -9.27 2.69 -4.04
CA THR A 519 -10.06 3.87 -3.68
C THR A 519 -9.91 4.24 -2.20
N TYR A 520 -9.48 5.48 -1.92
CA TYR A 520 -9.54 6.10 -0.59
C TYR A 520 -10.78 6.98 -0.50
N ASP A 521 -11.79 6.52 0.24
CA ASP A 521 -13.11 7.13 0.36
C ASP A 521 -13.29 7.95 1.64
N SER A 522 -12.24 8.14 2.42
CA SER A 522 -12.26 8.92 3.68
C SER A 522 -11.78 10.36 3.51
N THR A 523 -12.10 11.20 4.49
CA THR A 523 -11.51 12.55 4.66
C THR A 523 -10.50 12.61 5.81
N ASN A 524 -10.29 11.49 6.52
CA ASN A 524 -9.26 11.35 7.54
C ASN A 524 -7.85 11.56 6.97
N GLY A 525 -6.89 11.80 7.87
CA GLY A 525 -5.51 12.06 7.47
C GLY A 525 -4.70 10.81 7.16
N LEU A 526 -3.81 10.93 6.16
CA LEU A 526 -2.85 9.91 5.75
C LEU A 526 -1.43 10.46 5.96
N GLU A 527 -1.03 10.70 7.21
CA GLU A 527 0.12 11.58 7.52
C GLU A 527 1.49 10.88 7.48
N GLY A 528 1.53 9.59 7.10
CA GLY A 528 2.73 8.80 6.91
C GLY A 528 3.53 9.12 5.63
N SER A 529 4.52 8.27 5.34
CA SER A 529 5.27 8.30 4.07
C SER A 529 4.99 7.06 3.24
N PHE A 530 4.55 7.26 2.00
CA PHE A 530 4.08 6.20 1.11
C PHE A 530 4.90 6.20 -0.18
N GLU A 531 5.41 5.03 -0.56
CA GLU A 531 6.19 4.86 -1.79
C GLU A 531 5.62 3.74 -2.67
N ASN A 532 5.53 3.99 -3.97
CA ASN A 532 5.32 2.97 -4.98
C ASN A 532 6.52 2.87 -5.94
N ALA A 533 7.13 1.68 -5.96
CA ALA A 533 8.18 1.25 -6.88
C ALA A 533 7.71 0.07 -7.78
N GLY A 534 6.45 -0.37 -7.66
CA GLY A 534 5.84 -1.43 -8.46
C GLY A 534 5.07 -0.91 -9.68
N THR A 535 5.19 -1.58 -10.84
CA THR A 535 4.50 -1.18 -12.08
C THR A 535 2.97 -1.27 -11.93
N ILE A 536 2.25 -0.21 -12.31
CA ILE A 536 0.79 -0.17 -12.23
C ILE A 536 0.18 -0.22 -13.63
N LYS A 537 -0.77 -1.14 -13.86
CA LYS A 537 -1.51 -1.23 -15.12
C LYS A 537 -3.02 -1.24 -14.88
N GLY A 538 -3.73 -0.30 -15.48
CA GLY A 538 -5.17 -0.13 -15.36
C GLY A 538 -5.87 0.16 -16.68
N SER A 539 -7.12 0.60 -16.59
CA SER A 539 -7.88 1.25 -17.66
C SER A 539 -8.34 2.64 -17.19
N THR A 540 -9.17 2.72 -16.15
CA THR A 540 -9.79 3.99 -15.74
C THR A 540 -9.53 4.27 -14.26
N ASN A 541 -9.21 5.52 -13.90
CA ASN A 541 -8.80 5.92 -12.56
C ASN A 541 -7.58 5.11 -12.10
N VAL A 542 -6.43 5.43 -12.69
CA VAL A 542 -5.15 4.71 -12.52
C VAL A 542 -4.10 5.67 -11.96
N GLY A 543 -3.46 5.32 -10.85
CA GLY A 543 -2.41 6.15 -10.25
C GLY A 543 -1.24 5.36 -9.69
N GLY A 544 -0.08 6.00 -9.59
CA GLY A 544 1.09 5.39 -8.94
C GLY A 544 0.84 5.02 -7.48
N LEU A 545 0.00 5.76 -6.75
CA LEU A 545 -0.43 5.41 -5.39
C LEU A 545 -1.93 5.15 -5.30
N PHE A 546 -2.77 5.98 -5.93
CA PHE A 546 -4.22 5.95 -5.75
C PHE A 546 -4.97 5.79 -7.08
N GLY A 547 -5.97 4.91 -7.16
CA GLY A 547 -6.92 4.96 -8.27
C GLY A 547 -7.80 6.20 -8.17
N HIS A 548 -8.52 6.33 -7.05
CA HIS A 548 -9.26 7.52 -6.63
C HIS A 548 -8.93 7.86 -5.16
N CYS A 549 -8.77 9.14 -4.82
CA CYS A 549 -8.54 9.59 -3.45
C CYS A 549 -9.32 10.87 -3.12
N LYS A 550 -10.17 10.86 -2.09
CA LYS A 550 -10.88 12.08 -1.64
C LYS A 550 -9.94 13.13 -1.03
N LYS A 551 -9.03 12.72 -0.14
CA LYS A 551 -8.13 13.64 0.57
C LYS A 551 -6.79 13.00 0.96
N ILE A 552 -5.71 13.77 0.81
CA ILE A 552 -4.42 13.55 1.45
C ILE A 552 -3.97 14.81 2.20
N ASN A 553 -3.27 14.66 3.32
CA ASN A 553 -2.73 15.78 4.09
C ASN A 553 -1.43 15.39 4.81
N ASN A 554 -0.57 16.38 5.08
CA ASN A 554 0.60 16.32 5.98
C ASN A 554 1.72 15.29 5.68
N GLY A 555 1.46 14.21 4.95
CA GLY A 555 2.41 13.13 4.64
C GLY A 555 3.29 13.39 3.41
N SER A 556 3.98 12.33 2.97
CA SER A 556 4.80 12.29 1.76
C SER A 556 4.40 11.13 0.85
N TYR A 557 4.30 11.40 -0.47
CA TYR A 557 3.77 10.46 -1.45
C TYR A 557 4.70 10.40 -2.66
N THR A 558 5.34 9.24 -2.86
CA THR A 558 6.40 9.05 -3.86
C THR A 558 6.05 7.94 -4.83
N ASN A 559 6.06 8.22 -6.13
CA ASN A 559 6.01 7.20 -7.17
C ASN A 559 7.30 7.22 -7.99
N THR A 560 8.00 6.09 -8.03
CA THR A 560 9.17 5.85 -8.90
C THR A 560 8.84 4.91 -10.06
N ALA A 561 7.67 4.27 -10.02
CA ALA A 561 7.27 3.25 -10.97
C ALA A 561 6.48 3.78 -12.17
N ARG A 562 6.45 3.00 -13.24
CA ARG A 562 5.66 3.28 -14.43
C ARG A 562 4.17 2.99 -14.23
N VAL A 563 3.33 3.93 -14.66
CA VAL A 563 1.85 3.86 -14.61
C VAL A 563 1.30 3.80 -16.03
N GLU A 564 0.54 2.77 -16.36
CA GLU A 564 -0.11 2.59 -17.66
C GLU A 564 -1.64 2.47 -17.52
N GLY A 565 -2.40 3.20 -18.35
CA GLY A 565 -3.86 3.20 -18.32
C GLY A 565 -4.53 3.50 -19.66
N ASN A 566 -5.84 3.75 -19.62
CA ASN A 566 -6.64 4.25 -20.73
C ASN A 566 -7.01 5.71 -20.49
N SER A 567 -7.74 6.04 -19.42
CA SER A 567 -8.16 7.42 -19.09
C SER A 567 -8.12 7.70 -17.58
N ARG A 568 -8.03 8.98 -17.19
CA ARG A 568 -7.85 9.41 -15.79
C ARG A 568 -6.62 8.72 -15.18
N VAL A 569 -5.45 9.04 -15.72
CA VAL A 569 -4.16 8.40 -15.40
C VAL A 569 -3.21 9.43 -14.79
N GLY A 570 -2.67 9.15 -13.60
CA GLY A 570 -1.76 10.04 -12.90
C GLY A 570 -0.50 9.35 -12.35
N GLY A 571 0.59 10.09 -12.23
CA GLY A 571 1.79 9.58 -11.53
C GLY A 571 1.54 9.26 -10.05
N ILE A 572 0.53 9.86 -9.43
CA ILE A 572 0.18 9.69 -8.01
C ILE A 572 -1.26 9.22 -7.87
N ALA A 573 -2.21 9.90 -8.52
CA ALA A 573 -3.63 9.53 -8.47
C ALA A 573 -4.30 9.64 -9.84
N GLY A 574 -5.14 8.67 -10.20
CA GLY A 574 -6.00 8.80 -11.39
C GLY A 574 -6.99 9.96 -11.22
N GLU A 575 -7.61 10.02 -10.05
CA GLU A 575 -8.50 11.12 -9.62
C GLU A 575 -8.20 11.51 -8.16
N MET A 576 -7.97 12.80 -7.93
CA MET A 576 -7.69 13.39 -6.61
C MET A 576 -8.75 14.43 -6.27
N GLY A 577 -9.27 14.38 -5.05
CA GLY A 577 -10.06 15.45 -4.45
C GLY A 577 -9.15 16.57 -3.97
N THR A 578 -8.72 16.53 -2.71
CA THR A 578 -7.93 17.61 -2.08
C THR A 578 -6.58 17.13 -1.54
N CYS A 579 -5.53 17.94 -1.68
CA CYS A 579 -4.22 17.70 -1.09
C CYS A 579 -3.72 18.90 -0.26
N GLU A 580 -3.42 18.68 1.02
CA GLU A 580 -3.15 19.74 2.01
C GLU A 580 -1.79 19.60 2.71
N ASN A 581 -0.86 20.53 2.45
CA ASN A 581 0.46 20.55 3.09
C ASN A 581 1.20 19.20 2.91
N VAL A 582 1.27 18.69 1.69
CA VAL A 582 1.86 17.38 1.38
C VAL A 582 3.15 17.52 0.56
N THR A 583 4.07 16.58 0.71
CA THR A 583 5.21 16.43 -0.23
C THR A 583 4.84 15.39 -1.27
N ILE A 584 4.88 15.74 -2.56
CA ILE A 584 4.54 14.82 -3.66
C ILE A 584 5.68 14.72 -4.67
N VAL A 585 6.11 13.50 -4.95
CA VAL A 585 7.15 13.20 -5.93
C VAL A 585 6.64 12.13 -6.90
N ASN A 586 6.59 12.45 -8.19
CA ASN A 586 6.62 11.41 -9.21
C ASN A 586 7.93 11.51 -9.99
N ASP A 587 8.64 10.40 -10.18
CA ASP A 587 9.76 10.26 -11.12
C ASP A 587 9.48 9.22 -12.23
N GLY A 588 8.37 8.48 -12.15
CA GLY A 588 8.00 7.41 -13.10
C GLY A 588 7.13 7.85 -14.28
N ASP A 589 7.29 7.17 -15.41
CA ASP A 589 6.49 7.33 -16.64
C ASP A 589 4.96 7.23 -16.40
N VAL A 590 4.19 8.06 -17.11
CA VAL A 590 2.72 8.04 -17.10
C VAL A 590 2.19 7.93 -18.53
N ILE A 591 1.63 6.77 -18.90
CA ILE A 591 1.17 6.50 -20.27
C ILE A 591 -0.30 6.11 -20.29
N ALA A 592 -1.08 6.80 -21.10
CA ALA A 592 -2.48 6.54 -21.34
C ALA A 592 -2.78 6.42 -22.84
N THR A 593 -3.86 5.71 -23.20
CA THR A 593 -4.34 5.64 -24.60
C THR A 593 -5.45 6.62 -24.92
N SER A 594 -5.97 7.33 -23.92
CA SER A 594 -7.11 8.25 -23.98
C SER A 594 -6.88 9.45 -23.04
N ASP A 595 -7.95 10.02 -22.47
CA ASP A 595 -7.98 11.37 -21.92
C ASP A 595 -7.65 11.48 -20.41
N TYR A 596 -7.31 12.70 -19.98
CA TYR A 596 -7.06 13.11 -18.59
C TYR A 596 -5.80 12.46 -17.99
N VAL A 597 -4.64 13.01 -18.35
CA VAL A 597 -3.32 12.46 -18.00
C VAL A 597 -2.45 13.50 -17.31
N GLY A 598 -1.85 13.16 -16.17
CA GLY A 598 -0.96 14.09 -15.46
C GLY A 598 0.23 13.44 -14.77
N GLY A 599 1.37 14.14 -14.74
CA GLY A 599 2.56 13.67 -14.02
C GLY A 599 2.34 13.49 -12.52
N LEU A 600 1.31 14.12 -11.94
CA LEU A 600 0.79 13.86 -10.59
C LEU A 600 -0.64 13.30 -10.65
N PHE A 601 -1.58 14.00 -11.29
CA PHE A 601 -3.01 13.70 -11.22
C PHE A 601 -3.67 13.65 -12.60
N GLY A 602 -4.44 12.60 -12.91
CA GLY A 602 -5.26 12.57 -14.13
C GLY A 602 -6.34 13.65 -14.09
N ILE A 603 -7.13 13.66 -13.00
CA ILE A 603 -8.06 14.73 -12.62
C ILE A 603 -7.77 15.20 -11.20
N LEU A 604 -7.88 16.51 -10.97
CA LEU A 604 -7.93 17.13 -9.65
C LEU A 604 -9.23 17.95 -9.51
N SER A 605 -10.06 17.62 -8.52
CA SER A 605 -11.39 18.24 -8.29
C SER A 605 -11.48 19.15 -7.06
N GLY A 606 -10.37 19.33 -6.33
CA GLY A 606 -10.29 20.11 -5.10
C GLY A 606 -8.92 20.76 -4.89
N TYR A 607 -8.67 21.25 -3.69
CA TYR A 607 -7.55 22.17 -3.43
C TYR A 607 -6.16 21.52 -3.53
N MET A 608 -5.16 22.28 -4.00
CA MET A 608 -3.76 21.86 -4.10
C MET A 608 -2.84 22.72 -3.22
N SER A 609 -2.32 22.13 -2.15
CA SER A 609 -1.25 22.69 -1.31
C SER A 609 -0.11 21.67 -1.18
N LEU A 610 0.93 21.91 -1.98
CA LEU A 610 2.17 21.12 -2.01
C LEU A 610 3.28 21.85 -1.26
N ARG A 611 4.19 21.09 -0.64
CA ARG A 611 5.43 21.61 -0.05
C ARG A 611 6.55 21.74 -1.09
N ASN A 612 7.55 22.54 -0.77
CA ASN A 612 8.65 22.92 -1.67
C ASN A 612 9.50 21.74 -2.18
N GLU A 613 9.50 20.60 -1.49
CA GLU A 613 10.26 19.39 -1.87
C GLU A 613 9.54 18.57 -2.95
N SER A 614 8.33 18.96 -3.35
CA SER A 614 7.52 18.27 -4.36
C SER A 614 8.07 18.49 -5.77
N ARG A 615 7.93 17.51 -6.67
CA ARG A 615 8.38 17.59 -8.08
C ARG A 615 7.62 16.65 -9.03
N VAL A 616 7.66 16.99 -10.32
CA VAL A 616 7.48 16.03 -11.42
C VAL A 616 8.81 15.83 -12.12
N SER A 617 9.39 14.64 -11.94
CA SER A 617 10.74 14.22 -12.31
C SER A 617 11.86 15.07 -11.70
N SER A 618 13.09 14.55 -11.75
CA SER A 618 14.30 15.31 -11.45
C SER A 618 14.74 16.14 -12.67
N SER A 619 15.59 17.15 -12.47
CA SER A 619 16.13 17.97 -13.56
C SER A 619 17.06 17.21 -14.53
N THR A 620 17.47 16.01 -14.16
CA THR A 620 18.21 15.05 -15.01
C THR A 620 17.33 13.87 -15.46
N GLY A 621 16.05 13.87 -15.11
CA GLY A 621 15.09 12.83 -15.46
C GLY A 621 14.53 12.98 -16.87
N SER A 622 14.03 11.88 -17.42
CA SER A 622 13.48 11.81 -18.77
C SER A 622 12.04 11.29 -18.79
N MET A 623 11.23 11.67 -17.79
CA MET A 623 9.86 11.17 -17.63
C MET A 623 9.05 11.37 -18.91
N LYS A 624 8.42 10.29 -19.40
CA LYS A 624 7.47 10.35 -20.51
C LYS A 624 6.05 10.47 -19.98
N LEU A 625 5.31 11.44 -20.50
CA LEU A 625 3.87 11.57 -20.37
C LEU A 625 3.24 11.39 -21.76
N GLU A 626 2.23 10.54 -21.90
CA GLU A 626 1.58 10.23 -23.17
C GLU A 626 0.07 10.04 -23.01
N GLY A 627 -0.75 10.61 -23.89
CA GLY A 627 -2.21 10.52 -23.84
C GLY A 627 -2.91 11.03 -25.10
N ALA A 628 -4.26 11.06 -25.08
CA ALA A 628 -5.07 11.64 -26.13
C ALA A 628 -5.37 13.12 -25.87
N ASN A 629 -6.36 13.46 -25.03
CA ASN A 629 -6.70 14.85 -24.70
C ASN A 629 -6.57 15.16 -23.20
N HIS A 630 -6.41 16.44 -22.84
CA HIS A 630 -6.25 16.91 -21.46
C HIS A 630 -5.01 16.28 -20.78
N ILE A 631 -3.82 16.59 -21.32
CA ILE A 631 -2.52 16.12 -20.78
C ILE A 631 -1.77 17.29 -20.17
N GLY A 632 -1.42 17.20 -18.89
CA GLY A 632 -0.60 18.19 -18.18
C GLY A 632 0.68 17.59 -17.63
N GLY A 633 1.77 18.38 -17.60
CA GLY A 633 2.99 17.97 -16.89
C GLY A 633 2.74 17.59 -15.42
N MET A 634 1.80 18.25 -14.75
CA MET A 634 1.33 17.89 -13.40
C MET A 634 -0.10 17.31 -13.40
N VAL A 635 -1.05 17.99 -14.05
CA VAL A 635 -2.48 17.68 -13.92
C VAL A 635 -3.15 17.64 -15.28
N GLY A 636 -3.82 16.54 -15.62
CA GLY A 636 -4.56 16.41 -16.89
C GLY A 636 -5.70 17.41 -16.99
N ARG A 637 -6.60 17.38 -15.99
CA ARG A 637 -7.69 18.36 -15.84
C ARG A 637 -7.88 18.82 -14.39
N PHE A 638 -8.02 20.12 -14.20
CA PHE A 638 -8.31 20.77 -12.92
C PHE A 638 -9.72 21.37 -12.97
N ASP A 639 -10.67 20.78 -12.25
CA ASP A 639 -12.07 21.23 -12.14
C ASP A 639 -12.33 21.66 -10.69
N ASN A 640 -12.09 22.93 -10.35
CA ASN A 640 -12.14 23.37 -8.96
C ASN A 640 -12.97 24.64 -8.80
N GLY A 641 -14.13 24.50 -8.15
CA GLY A 641 -15.04 25.60 -7.84
C GLY A 641 -14.42 26.60 -6.87
N ASN A 642 -13.68 27.57 -7.44
CA ASN A 642 -13.23 28.83 -6.85
C ASN A 642 -12.01 28.79 -5.92
N ASN A 643 -11.25 27.69 -5.90
CA ASN A 643 -9.98 27.62 -5.16
C ASN A 643 -8.76 27.80 -6.07
N THR A 644 -7.68 28.33 -5.50
CA THR A 644 -6.41 28.55 -6.19
C THR A 644 -5.55 27.28 -6.22
N ALA A 645 -4.64 27.17 -7.19
CA ALA A 645 -3.53 26.24 -7.10
C ALA A 645 -2.38 26.89 -6.31
N GLY A 646 -1.88 26.21 -5.28
CA GLY A 646 -0.93 26.77 -4.31
C GLY A 646 0.49 26.93 -4.87
N PHE A 647 1.43 26.19 -4.27
CA PHE A 647 2.78 26.08 -4.81
C PHE A 647 2.77 25.14 -6.02
N ILE A 648 3.24 25.63 -7.17
CA ILE A 648 3.45 24.83 -8.38
C ILE A 648 4.92 24.34 -8.38
N PRO A 649 5.17 23.04 -8.18
CA PRO A 649 6.50 22.45 -8.13
C PRO A 649 7.21 22.47 -9.49
N PRO A 650 8.54 22.23 -9.52
CA PRO A 650 9.27 22.03 -10.76
C PRO A 650 8.75 20.80 -11.52
N CYS A 651 8.71 20.92 -12.85
CA CYS A 651 8.30 19.86 -13.77
C CYS A 651 9.36 19.68 -14.86
N TYR A 652 9.78 18.44 -15.07
CA TYR A 652 10.72 18.03 -16.11
C TYR A 652 10.18 16.79 -16.84
N GLY A 653 10.01 16.87 -18.16
CA GLY A 653 9.46 15.74 -18.92
C GLY A 653 9.17 15.98 -20.40
N SER A 654 8.94 14.88 -21.11
CA SER A 654 8.47 14.86 -22.49
C SER A 654 6.97 14.54 -22.51
N ILE A 655 6.16 15.48 -22.98
CA ILE A 655 4.70 15.45 -22.93
C ILE A 655 4.16 15.28 -24.34
N ILE A 656 3.50 14.15 -24.61
CA ILE A 656 2.96 13.80 -25.91
C ILE A 656 1.44 13.72 -25.82
N GLY A 657 0.73 14.40 -26.72
CA GLY A 657 -0.73 14.43 -26.71
C GLY A 657 -1.36 14.74 -28.07
N ARG A 658 -2.67 14.97 -28.05
CA ARG A 658 -3.47 15.50 -29.16
C ARG A 658 -3.93 16.90 -28.82
N SER A 659 -5.12 17.06 -28.22
CA SER A 659 -5.72 18.36 -27.87
C SER A 659 -5.64 18.66 -26.37
N ASN A 660 -5.71 19.94 -25.99
CA ASN A 660 -5.67 20.39 -24.58
C ASN A 660 -4.41 19.86 -23.86
N VAL A 661 -3.23 20.22 -24.40
CA VAL A 661 -1.93 19.75 -23.91
C VAL A 661 -1.18 20.91 -23.26
N GLY A 662 -0.77 20.76 -22.01
CA GLY A 662 -0.06 21.79 -21.25
C GLY A 662 1.19 21.30 -20.56
N GLY A 663 2.22 22.13 -20.48
CA GLY A 663 3.46 21.78 -19.75
C GLY A 663 3.27 21.64 -18.24
N LEU A 664 2.17 22.13 -17.68
CA LEU A 664 1.78 21.96 -16.28
C LEU A 664 0.34 21.43 -16.15
N PHE A 665 -0.62 22.02 -16.87
CA PHE A 665 -2.05 21.67 -16.81
C PHE A 665 -2.62 21.43 -18.22
N GLY A 666 -3.22 20.27 -18.48
CA GLY A 666 -3.85 19.99 -19.78
C GLY A 666 -5.06 20.89 -20.02
N SER A 667 -5.98 20.93 -19.06
CA SER A 667 -6.99 21.98 -18.97
C SER A 667 -7.29 22.42 -17.54
N ILE A 668 -7.76 23.65 -17.40
CA ILE A 668 -8.31 24.22 -16.16
C ILE A 668 -9.71 24.75 -16.46
N GLY A 669 -10.71 24.28 -15.71
CA GLY A 669 -12.10 24.71 -15.81
C GLY A 669 -12.59 25.32 -14.50
N PHE A 670 -12.99 26.60 -14.56
CA PHE A 670 -13.73 27.25 -13.49
C PHE A 670 -15.18 27.43 -13.91
N SER A 671 -16.07 26.59 -13.36
CA SER A 671 -17.51 26.83 -13.35
C SER A 671 -17.90 27.62 -12.10
N ASP A 672 -18.93 28.45 -12.20
CA ASP A 672 -19.57 29.12 -11.06
C ASP A 672 -18.63 30.04 -10.23
N VAL A 673 -17.84 30.90 -10.86
CA VAL A 673 -17.00 31.89 -10.14
C VAL A 673 -17.81 32.83 -9.25
N GLU A 674 -17.49 32.84 -7.95
CA GLU A 674 -18.11 33.65 -6.88
C GLU A 674 -17.11 34.56 -6.12
N THR A 675 -15.83 34.52 -6.47
CA THR A 675 -14.74 35.32 -5.87
C THR A 675 -13.68 35.66 -6.91
N ASN A 676 -12.76 36.58 -6.61
CA ASN A 676 -11.58 36.81 -7.45
C ASN A 676 -10.53 35.72 -7.19
N ILE A 677 -9.93 35.17 -8.24
CA ILE A 677 -9.02 34.01 -8.15
C ILE A 677 -7.63 34.36 -8.69
N ASP A 678 -6.61 34.30 -7.82
CA ASP A 678 -5.21 34.26 -8.24
C ASP A 678 -4.79 32.79 -8.48
N LEU A 679 -4.77 32.36 -9.74
CA LEU A 679 -4.67 30.94 -10.11
C LEU A 679 -3.44 30.23 -9.53
N PHE A 680 -2.29 30.91 -9.53
CA PHE A 680 -1.03 30.38 -9.03
C PHE A 680 -0.48 31.28 -7.92
N LYS A 681 -0.15 30.71 -6.76
CA LYS A 681 0.57 31.46 -5.70
C LYS A 681 2.04 31.67 -6.04
N SER A 682 2.68 30.67 -6.65
CA SER A 682 4.09 30.71 -7.07
C SER A 682 4.39 29.55 -8.02
N VAL A 683 5.16 29.81 -9.08
CA VAL A 683 5.57 28.80 -10.08
C VAL A 683 7.09 28.61 -10.06
N SER A 684 7.51 27.36 -9.90
CA SER A 684 8.92 26.95 -9.89
C SER A 684 9.55 26.97 -11.29
N PRO A 685 10.89 27.02 -11.41
CA PRO A 685 11.57 26.72 -12.66
C PRO A 685 11.24 25.30 -13.15
N GLY A 686 11.11 25.10 -14.46
CA GLY A 686 10.86 23.79 -15.05
C GLY A 686 11.29 23.74 -16.51
N GLN A 687 11.47 22.53 -17.06
CA GLN A 687 11.83 22.35 -18.46
C GLN A 687 11.04 21.20 -19.09
N VAL A 688 10.20 21.53 -20.07
CA VAL A 688 9.26 20.59 -20.71
C VAL A 688 9.37 20.62 -22.23
N THR A 689 9.23 19.44 -22.84
CA THR A 689 9.13 19.30 -24.30
C THR A 689 7.74 18.79 -24.63
N ILE A 690 6.94 19.61 -25.32
CA ILE A 690 5.54 19.33 -25.63
C ILE A 690 5.40 18.97 -27.11
N THR A 691 4.72 17.86 -27.42
CA THR A 691 4.41 17.42 -28.79
C THR A 691 2.92 17.14 -28.93
N SER A 692 2.19 18.03 -29.61
CA SER A 692 0.80 17.78 -30.05
C SER A 692 0.80 17.16 -31.45
N THR A 693 0.24 15.96 -31.52
CA THR A 693 0.21 15.10 -32.72
C THR A 693 -0.99 15.35 -33.64
N SER A 694 -2.08 15.95 -33.12
CA SER A 694 -3.30 16.30 -33.85
C SER A 694 -4.22 17.15 -32.96
N GLY A 695 -4.97 18.10 -33.52
CA GLY A 695 -5.90 18.93 -32.74
C GLY A 695 -5.25 20.18 -32.15
N SER A 696 -6.00 20.93 -31.36
CA SER A 696 -5.69 22.31 -30.94
C SER A 696 -5.48 22.45 -29.43
N ASN A 697 -5.14 23.67 -28.98
CA ASN A 697 -5.01 24.06 -27.57
C ASN A 697 -3.76 23.46 -26.92
N VAL A 698 -2.60 24.06 -27.23
CA VAL A 698 -1.30 23.60 -26.76
C VAL A 698 -0.59 24.74 -26.03
N GLY A 699 -0.31 24.57 -24.74
CA GLY A 699 0.21 25.64 -23.89
C GLY A 699 1.52 25.29 -23.19
N GLY A 700 2.45 26.23 -23.09
CA GLY A 700 3.66 26.03 -22.29
C GLY A 700 3.34 25.74 -20.83
N ALA A 701 2.35 26.41 -20.24
CA ALA A 701 1.81 26.09 -18.91
C ALA A 701 0.44 25.39 -18.97
N ILE A 702 -0.54 25.98 -19.68
CA ILE A 702 -1.94 25.52 -19.68
C ILE A 702 -2.44 25.28 -21.12
N GLY A 703 -2.86 24.06 -21.46
CA GLY A 703 -3.40 23.78 -22.79
C GLY A 703 -4.68 24.57 -23.10
N LEU A 704 -5.68 24.40 -22.24
CA LEU A 704 -6.99 25.07 -22.31
C LEU A 704 -7.36 25.66 -20.94
N LEU A 705 -7.71 26.95 -20.88
CA LEU A 705 -8.21 27.63 -19.69
C LEU A 705 -9.62 28.17 -19.96
N GLN A 706 -10.63 27.63 -19.27
CA GLN A 706 -12.03 28.04 -19.39
C GLN A 706 -12.53 28.64 -18.08
N VAL A 707 -13.19 29.80 -18.15
CA VAL A 707 -13.65 30.53 -16.96
C VAL A 707 -15.07 31.04 -17.13
N ASP A 708 -15.96 30.68 -16.19
CA ASP A 708 -17.38 31.00 -16.18
C ASP A 708 -17.84 31.47 -14.77
N SER A 709 -18.83 32.37 -14.70
CA SER A 709 -19.26 33.08 -13.49
C SER A 709 -20.78 33.07 -13.33
N ARG A 710 -21.26 32.81 -12.11
CA ARG A 710 -22.70 32.95 -11.75
C ARG A 710 -23.23 34.37 -11.86
N ARG A 711 -22.33 35.37 -11.90
CA ARG A 711 -22.66 36.78 -12.01
C ARG A 711 -21.82 37.41 -13.11
N GLU A 712 -22.47 37.76 -14.20
CA GLU A 712 -21.86 38.49 -15.31
C GLU A 712 -21.09 39.70 -14.80
N ASN A 713 -19.85 39.86 -15.25
CA ASN A 713 -19.03 41.06 -15.05
C ASN A 713 -18.75 41.46 -13.58
N VAL A 714 -18.74 40.52 -12.63
CA VAL A 714 -18.37 40.81 -11.22
C VAL A 714 -16.94 40.43 -10.87
N PHE A 715 -16.48 39.23 -11.23
CA PHE A 715 -15.22 38.66 -10.72
C PHE A 715 -14.12 38.56 -11.78
N TYR A 716 -12.87 38.55 -11.35
CA TYR A 716 -11.71 38.32 -12.22
C TYR A 716 -10.92 37.07 -11.84
N VAL A 717 -10.28 36.45 -12.84
CA VAL A 717 -9.28 35.39 -12.66
C VAL A 717 -7.94 35.89 -13.17
N ASN A 718 -6.88 35.62 -12.41
CA ASN A 718 -5.53 36.11 -12.65
C ASN A 718 -4.54 34.95 -12.78
N VAL A 719 -3.92 34.82 -13.96
CA VAL A 719 -2.77 33.96 -14.23
C VAL A 719 -1.52 34.82 -14.13
N SER A 720 -0.63 34.51 -13.19
CA SER A 720 0.57 35.33 -12.97
C SER A 720 1.79 34.55 -12.50
N GLY A 721 2.98 35.11 -12.72
CA GLY A 721 4.23 34.59 -12.16
C GLY A 721 4.84 33.39 -12.90
N VAL A 722 4.29 32.99 -14.05
CA VAL A 722 4.90 31.98 -14.94
C VAL A 722 6.09 32.64 -15.65
N ARG A 723 7.25 32.69 -15.00
CA ARG A 723 8.43 33.44 -15.46
C ARG A 723 9.65 32.61 -15.86
N GLN A 724 9.66 31.30 -15.59
CA GLN A 724 10.87 30.47 -15.66
C GLN A 724 10.61 29.05 -16.20
N LEU A 725 9.50 28.85 -16.92
CA LEU A 725 9.20 27.61 -17.62
C LEU A 725 9.84 27.63 -19.01
N ARG A 726 10.63 26.60 -19.34
CA ARG A 726 11.52 26.56 -20.51
C ARG A 726 11.31 25.31 -21.36
N GLY A 727 11.77 25.34 -22.60
CA GLY A 727 11.78 24.18 -23.50
C GLY A 727 11.16 24.50 -24.85
N SER A 728 10.35 23.57 -25.38
CA SER A 728 9.78 23.70 -26.72
C SER A 728 8.39 23.10 -26.83
N ILE A 729 7.59 23.66 -27.74
CA ILE A 729 6.27 23.20 -28.14
C ILE A 729 6.31 22.88 -29.63
N THR A 730 5.96 21.65 -29.99
CA THR A 730 5.77 21.22 -31.39
C THR A 730 4.30 20.87 -31.58
N ALA A 731 3.60 21.52 -32.51
CA ALA A 731 2.15 21.39 -32.63
C ALA A 731 1.66 21.28 -34.09
N ASN A 732 0.80 20.28 -34.34
CA ASN A 732 0.19 20.07 -35.66
C ASN A 732 -1.06 20.96 -35.91
N GLY A 733 -1.74 21.44 -34.86
CA GLY A 733 -2.93 22.29 -34.95
C GLY A 733 -2.71 23.76 -34.57
N GLY A 734 -3.81 24.45 -34.27
CA GLY A 734 -3.85 25.86 -33.86
C GLY A 734 -4.05 26.06 -32.36
N SER A 735 -4.25 27.32 -31.94
CA SER A 735 -4.40 27.73 -30.54
C SER A 735 -3.18 27.30 -29.70
N VAL A 736 -2.00 27.78 -30.07
CA VAL A 736 -0.70 27.41 -29.49
C VAL A 736 -0.10 28.60 -28.74
N GLY A 737 0.18 28.43 -27.45
CA GLY A 737 0.58 29.50 -26.55
C GLY A 737 1.84 29.16 -25.75
N GLY A 738 2.79 30.08 -25.65
CA GLY A 738 3.96 29.88 -24.79
C GLY A 738 3.62 29.86 -23.29
N ILE A 739 2.47 30.42 -22.89
CA ILE A 739 1.90 30.23 -21.55
C ILE A 739 0.57 29.48 -21.63
N VAL A 740 -0.41 29.97 -22.40
CA VAL A 740 -1.75 29.36 -22.52
C VAL A 740 -2.17 29.16 -23.99
N GLY A 741 -2.46 27.92 -24.37
CA GLY A 741 -2.86 27.57 -25.74
C GLY A 741 -4.16 28.23 -26.16
N ARG A 742 -5.22 27.97 -25.40
CA ARG A 742 -6.51 28.67 -25.51
C ARG A 742 -6.98 29.22 -24.17
N ALA A 743 -7.43 30.47 -24.17
CA ALA A 743 -8.08 31.12 -23.03
C ALA A 743 -9.52 31.51 -23.38
N GLU A 744 -10.50 31.09 -22.57
CA GLU A 744 -11.92 31.39 -22.76
C GLU A 744 -12.48 32.03 -21.48
N ASN A 745 -13.17 33.17 -21.65
CA ASN A 745 -13.90 33.88 -20.60
C ASN A 745 -15.35 34.02 -21.05
N TYR A 746 -16.26 33.38 -20.32
CA TYR A 746 -17.69 33.29 -20.64
C TYR A 746 -18.54 34.36 -19.93
N HIS A 747 -18.31 34.63 -18.65
CA HIS A 747 -19.09 35.63 -17.88
C HIS A 747 -18.28 36.39 -16.81
N CYS A 748 -16.96 36.18 -16.69
CA CYS A 748 -16.13 36.94 -15.73
C CYS A 748 -15.85 38.37 -16.23
N LEU A 749 -15.72 39.32 -15.30
CA LEU A 749 -15.34 40.71 -15.58
C LEU A 749 -14.04 40.81 -16.38
N SER A 750 -13.08 39.93 -16.10
CA SER A 750 -11.73 40.01 -16.68
C SER A 750 -10.96 38.73 -16.44
N LEU A 751 -10.41 38.14 -17.52
CA LEU A 751 -9.39 37.10 -17.43
C LEU A 751 -8.02 37.73 -17.67
N ARG A 752 -7.15 37.69 -16.66
CA ARG A 752 -5.93 38.48 -16.58
C ARG A 752 -4.68 37.61 -16.67
N PHE A 753 -3.71 38.06 -17.44
CA PHE A 753 -2.39 37.46 -17.58
C PHE A 753 -1.35 38.52 -17.19
N ASN A 754 -0.81 38.42 -15.99
CA ASN A 754 0.03 39.47 -15.40
C ASN A 754 1.42 38.91 -15.07
N ASP A 755 2.49 39.54 -15.57
CA ASP A 755 3.86 39.16 -15.18
C ASP A 755 4.16 37.69 -15.54
N CYS A 756 3.90 37.36 -16.80
CA CYS A 756 4.12 36.06 -17.44
C CYS A 756 5.17 36.19 -18.54
N HIS A 757 6.22 35.37 -18.52
CA HIS A 757 7.34 35.47 -19.45
C HIS A 757 7.56 34.12 -20.15
N ASN A 758 7.40 34.11 -21.48
CA ASN A 758 7.62 32.92 -22.29
C ASN A 758 9.09 32.73 -22.64
N TYR A 759 9.61 31.53 -22.35
CA TYR A 759 10.91 31.02 -22.80
C TYR A 759 10.78 29.71 -23.60
N MET A 760 9.57 29.34 -24.01
CA MET A 760 9.29 28.19 -24.89
C MET A 760 9.46 28.61 -26.35
N THR A 761 10.19 27.82 -27.14
CA THR A 761 10.12 27.92 -28.61
C THR A 761 8.84 27.23 -29.10
N LEU A 762 8.04 27.90 -29.93
CA LEU A 762 6.82 27.37 -30.53
C LEU A 762 7.10 27.01 -31.99
N THR A 763 6.89 25.75 -32.35
CA THR A 763 7.10 25.24 -33.72
C THR A 763 5.84 24.57 -34.25
N SER A 764 5.31 25.05 -35.37
CA SER A 764 4.24 24.32 -36.07
C SER A 764 4.80 23.16 -36.89
N THR A 765 4.02 22.08 -36.96
CA THR A 765 4.20 20.94 -37.86
C THR A 765 2.90 20.63 -38.62
N SER A 766 2.08 21.65 -38.88
CA SER A 766 0.87 21.48 -39.68
C SER A 766 1.16 21.26 -41.16
N SER A 767 0.17 20.71 -41.87
CA SER A 767 0.13 20.58 -43.33
C SER A 767 -0.97 21.45 -43.98
N SER A 768 -1.56 22.35 -43.20
CA SER A 768 -2.71 23.19 -43.55
C SER A 768 -2.69 24.45 -42.68
N ASN A 769 -3.37 25.51 -43.11
CA ASN A 769 -3.42 26.78 -42.37
C ASN A 769 -3.89 26.58 -40.91
N VAL A 770 -3.08 27.05 -39.96
CA VAL A 770 -3.36 27.02 -38.52
C VAL A 770 -3.20 28.40 -37.92
N ASP A 771 -4.19 28.80 -37.14
CA ASP A 771 -4.29 30.14 -36.55
C ASP A 771 -3.97 30.13 -35.04
N GLY A 772 -3.53 31.28 -34.54
CA GLY A 772 -3.41 31.55 -33.10
C GLY A 772 -2.16 30.96 -32.46
N TYR A 773 -0.98 31.36 -32.96
CA TYR A 773 0.30 31.09 -32.31
C TYR A 773 0.76 32.33 -31.53
N GLY A 774 0.85 32.25 -30.20
CA GLY A 774 1.15 33.41 -29.35
C GLY A 774 2.17 33.13 -28.26
N GLY A 775 3.05 34.09 -27.94
CA GLY A 775 4.02 33.90 -26.86
C GLY A 775 3.36 33.78 -25.48
N ILE A 776 2.28 34.52 -25.20
CA ILE A 776 1.51 34.38 -23.95
C ILE A 776 0.22 33.60 -24.20
N ILE A 777 -0.63 34.06 -25.13
CA ILE A 777 -1.93 33.43 -25.43
C ILE A 777 -1.99 33.06 -26.91
N GLY A 778 -2.27 31.80 -27.24
CA GLY A 778 -2.50 31.39 -28.62
C GLY A 778 -3.78 31.97 -29.22
N MET A 779 -4.93 31.65 -28.61
CA MET A 779 -6.26 32.00 -29.14
C MET A 779 -7.32 32.16 -28.02
N ARG A 780 -8.37 32.92 -28.33
CA ARG A 780 -9.71 32.86 -27.70
C ARG A 780 -10.72 32.55 -28.84
N ASP A 781 -11.88 31.97 -28.53
CA ASP A 781 -12.92 31.68 -29.54
C ASP A 781 -14.22 32.50 -29.35
N GLU A 782 -14.53 32.91 -28.12
CA GLU A 782 -15.83 33.51 -27.75
C GLU A 782 -15.82 35.04 -27.66
N LYS A 783 -16.96 35.70 -27.91
CA LYS A 783 -17.09 37.18 -27.90
C LYS A 783 -17.31 37.79 -26.50
N GLY A 784 -17.43 39.12 -26.43
CA GLY A 784 -18.04 39.82 -25.29
C GLY A 784 -17.13 40.22 -24.11
N PHE A 785 -16.41 39.30 -23.49
CA PHE A 785 -15.79 39.54 -22.17
C PHE A 785 -14.29 39.88 -22.21
N GLU A 786 -13.79 40.60 -21.20
CA GLU A 786 -12.40 41.10 -21.17
C GLU A 786 -11.36 39.96 -21.04
N ILE A 787 -10.33 40.02 -21.89
CA ILE A 787 -9.02 39.41 -21.62
C ILE A 787 -7.97 40.52 -21.53
N LYS A 788 -7.13 40.49 -20.50
CA LYS A 788 -6.12 41.53 -20.26
C LYS A 788 -4.74 40.93 -19.99
N VAL A 789 -3.77 41.25 -20.84
CA VAL A 789 -2.37 40.87 -20.68
C VAL A 789 -1.58 42.09 -20.22
N THR A 790 -0.89 42.02 -19.07
CA THR A 790 -0.02 43.11 -18.60
C THR A 790 1.37 42.65 -18.16
N ARG A 791 2.37 43.52 -18.35
CA ARG A 791 3.77 43.30 -17.90
C ARG A 791 4.32 41.92 -18.30
N SER A 792 4.01 41.47 -19.51
CA SER A 792 4.32 40.12 -19.99
C SER A 792 5.27 40.15 -21.19
N VAL A 793 6.03 39.08 -21.38
CA VAL A 793 7.22 39.07 -22.25
C VAL A 793 7.30 37.81 -23.08
N ASN A 794 7.74 37.92 -24.33
CA ASN A 794 8.07 36.78 -25.16
C ASN A 794 9.53 36.80 -25.66
N HIS A 795 10.34 35.93 -25.06
CA HIS A 795 11.68 35.57 -25.53
C HIS A 795 11.65 34.37 -26.50
N GLY A 796 10.52 33.66 -26.58
CA GLY A 796 10.36 32.45 -27.36
C GLY A 796 10.22 32.73 -28.86
N ASN A 797 11.01 32.05 -29.69
CA ASN A 797 10.77 32.06 -31.13
C ASN A 797 9.46 31.34 -31.45
N ILE A 798 8.67 31.89 -32.37
CA ILE A 798 7.50 31.27 -32.98
C ILE A 798 7.85 31.02 -34.45
N SER A 799 7.76 29.78 -34.94
CA SER A 799 8.08 29.46 -36.33
C SER A 799 7.34 28.24 -36.87
N GLY A 800 7.23 28.12 -38.20
CA GLY A 800 6.76 26.89 -38.84
C GLY A 800 5.90 27.13 -40.09
N PRO A 801 5.64 26.06 -40.87
CA PRO A 801 4.81 26.16 -42.06
C PRO A 801 3.34 26.41 -41.69
N PHE A 802 2.62 27.08 -42.58
CA PHE A 802 1.17 27.31 -42.52
C PHE A 802 0.60 28.05 -41.29
N ILE A 803 1.43 28.67 -40.44
CA ILE A 803 0.92 29.53 -39.35
C ILE A 803 0.30 30.81 -39.94
N SER A 804 -1.02 30.86 -40.07
CA SER A 804 -1.74 31.95 -40.73
C SER A 804 -2.09 33.14 -39.83
N ALA A 805 -1.84 33.03 -38.51
CA ALA A 805 -1.81 34.16 -37.58
C ALA A 805 -0.88 33.90 -36.38
N ALA A 806 0.04 34.83 -36.11
CA ALA A 806 0.96 34.74 -34.98
C ALA A 806 1.30 36.09 -34.34
N GLY A 807 1.49 36.12 -33.02
CA GLY A 807 1.87 37.33 -32.29
C GLY A 807 2.84 37.08 -31.16
N GLY A 808 3.78 37.98 -30.91
CA GLY A 808 4.71 37.85 -29.78
C GLY A 808 4.00 37.70 -28.43
N ILE A 809 2.86 38.36 -28.21
CA ILE A 809 2.08 38.25 -26.97
C ILE A 809 0.77 37.47 -27.20
N VAL A 810 -0.03 37.83 -28.22
CA VAL A 810 -1.33 37.19 -28.53
C VAL A 810 -1.41 36.76 -29.99
N GLY A 811 -1.72 35.49 -30.25
CA GLY A 811 -1.77 34.92 -31.60
C GLY A 811 -2.94 35.41 -32.46
N GLN A 812 -4.16 35.00 -32.11
CA GLN A 812 -5.37 35.33 -32.89
C GLN A 812 -6.60 35.55 -32.02
N GLN A 813 -7.36 36.58 -32.40
CA GLN A 813 -8.75 36.89 -32.03
C GLN A 813 -8.95 37.03 -30.52
N LEU A 814 -9.32 38.25 -30.08
CA LEU A 814 -10.75 38.58 -30.06
C LEU A 814 -11.06 40.02 -29.68
N GLU A 815 -12.36 40.28 -29.54
CA GLU A 815 -12.91 41.51 -29.02
C GLU A 815 -12.61 41.68 -27.52
N ASN A 816 -12.51 42.94 -27.07
CA ASN A 816 -12.24 43.31 -25.68
C ASN A 816 -10.92 42.74 -25.11
N VAL A 817 -9.89 42.66 -25.96
CA VAL A 817 -8.53 42.28 -25.58
C VAL A 817 -7.69 43.53 -25.30
N TYR A 818 -7.06 43.57 -24.13
CA TYR A 818 -6.19 44.67 -23.68
C TYR A 818 -4.77 44.15 -23.45
N ILE A 819 -3.81 44.59 -24.27
CA ILE A 819 -2.39 44.25 -24.12
C ILE A 819 -1.67 45.52 -23.65
N ASP A 820 -1.18 45.53 -22.42
CA ASP A 820 -0.56 46.71 -21.81
C ASP A 820 0.85 46.40 -21.26
N GLN A 821 1.82 47.29 -21.43
CA GLN A 821 3.15 47.16 -20.82
C GLN A 821 3.88 45.84 -21.20
N CYS A 822 3.73 45.34 -22.43
CA CYS A 822 4.30 44.04 -22.85
C CYS A 822 5.42 44.21 -23.91
N TYR A 823 6.35 43.26 -24.00
CA TYR A 823 7.36 43.27 -25.08
C TYR A 823 7.71 41.90 -25.66
N ASN A 824 8.21 41.92 -26.90
CA ASN A 824 8.66 40.75 -27.63
C ASN A 824 10.10 40.92 -28.12
N ASP A 825 10.97 39.96 -27.82
CA ASP A 825 12.33 39.82 -28.34
C ASP A 825 12.54 38.50 -29.12
N GLY A 826 11.57 37.58 -29.09
CA GLY A 826 11.54 36.38 -29.92
C GLY A 826 11.23 36.66 -31.40
N THR A 827 11.78 35.84 -32.30
CA THR A 827 11.47 35.88 -33.74
C THR A 827 10.08 35.31 -34.00
N ILE A 828 9.24 36.00 -34.78
CA ILE A 828 7.89 35.56 -35.12
C ILE A 828 7.80 35.27 -36.64
N ASP A 829 7.97 34.00 -37.01
CA ASP A 829 8.05 33.50 -38.38
C ASP A 829 6.79 32.72 -38.79
N ALA A 830 5.82 33.45 -39.35
CA ALA A 830 4.53 32.93 -39.79
C ALA A 830 4.15 33.48 -41.18
N THR A 831 3.04 33.01 -41.78
CA THR A 831 2.75 33.17 -43.22
C THR A 831 1.79 34.30 -43.57
N SER A 832 0.88 34.69 -42.68
CA SER A 832 -0.07 35.80 -42.94
C SER A 832 -0.13 36.79 -41.78
N ALA A 833 -1.16 36.81 -40.93
CA ALA A 833 -1.33 37.87 -39.93
C ALA A 833 -0.28 37.80 -38.80
N VAL A 834 0.88 38.45 -38.99
CA VAL A 834 2.01 38.39 -38.05
C VAL A 834 2.32 39.75 -37.45
N GLY A 835 2.21 39.84 -36.13
CA GLY A 835 2.61 41.03 -35.37
C GLY A 835 3.70 40.72 -34.35
N GLY A 836 4.63 41.66 -34.13
CA GLY A 836 5.57 41.56 -33.01
C GLY A 836 4.89 41.51 -31.64
N ILE A 837 3.67 42.05 -31.48
CA ILE A 837 2.87 41.97 -30.25
C ILE A 837 1.59 41.14 -30.44
N ALA A 838 0.78 41.41 -31.47
CA ALA A 838 -0.48 40.72 -31.72
C ALA A 838 -0.66 40.34 -33.19
N GLY A 839 -1.02 39.09 -33.48
CA GLY A 839 -1.18 38.61 -34.85
C GLY A 839 -2.43 39.14 -35.54
N ARG A 840 -3.57 38.45 -35.34
CA ARG A 840 -4.89 38.86 -35.87
C ARG A 840 -5.79 39.39 -34.76
N VAL A 841 -6.27 40.62 -34.88
CA VAL A 841 -7.11 41.30 -33.88
C VAL A 841 -8.46 41.76 -34.45
N THR A 842 -9.44 42.03 -33.59
CA THR A 842 -10.81 42.44 -33.95
C THR A 842 -11.29 43.64 -33.10
N ASP A 843 -12.57 44.01 -33.22
CA ASP A 843 -13.26 45.09 -32.49
C ASP A 843 -12.75 45.35 -31.05
N TYR A 844 -12.64 46.61 -30.64
CA TYR A 844 -12.30 46.99 -29.25
C TYR A 844 -10.93 46.48 -28.73
N THR A 845 -10.07 45.93 -29.58
CA THR A 845 -8.69 45.60 -29.17
C THR A 845 -7.94 46.88 -28.80
N THR A 846 -7.25 46.85 -27.65
CA THR A 846 -6.40 47.92 -27.16
C THR A 846 -4.98 47.40 -26.96
N VAL A 847 -4.00 47.98 -27.64
CA VAL A 847 -2.57 47.72 -27.44
C VAL A 847 -1.92 48.99 -26.93
N THR A 848 -1.52 49.02 -25.66
CA THR A 848 -0.96 50.20 -24.99
C THR A 848 0.43 49.94 -24.45
N ASN A 849 1.30 50.93 -24.54
CA ASN A 849 2.61 50.92 -23.88
C ASN A 849 3.46 49.66 -24.22
N CYS A 850 3.41 49.15 -25.45
CA CYS A 850 4.06 47.88 -25.85
C CYS A 850 5.30 48.08 -26.75
N PHE A 851 6.17 47.08 -26.82
CA PHE A 851 7.46 47.20 -27.50
C PHE A 851 7.91 45.95 -28.26
N ASN A 852 8.31 46.07 -29.53
CA ASN A 852 8.86 44.95 -30.29
C ASN A 852 10.34 45.15 -30.65
N MET A 853 11.16 44.19 -30.22
CA MET A 853 12.55 43.97 -30.66
C MET A 853 12.68 42.76 -31.60
N GLY A 854 11.72 41.83 -31.54
CA GLY A 854 11.77 40.57 -32.26
C GLY A 854 11.68 40.72 -33.78
N PHE A 855 12.38 39.84 -34.49
CA PHE A 855 12.37 39.80 -35.95
C PHE A 855 11.07 39.20 -36.49
N VAL A 856 10.45 39.84 -37.49
CA VAL A 856 9.28 39.33 -38.23
C VAL A 856 9.71 39.14 -39.68
N PRO A 857 10.08 37.91 -40.10
CA PRO A 857 10.74 37.69 -41.39
C PRO A 857 9.82 37.98 -42.59
N TRP A 858 10.11 39.04 -43.33
CA TRP A 858 9.48 39.33 -44.62
C TRP A 858 10.06 38.45 -45.72
N ALA A 859 9.21 37.64 -46.37
CA ALA A 859 9.61 36.71 -47.41
C ALA A 859 8.54 36.61 -48.49
N SER A 860 8.94 36.27 -49.72
CA SER A 860 8.02 36.13 -50.86
C SER A 860 6.94 35.08 -50.58
N GLY A 861 5.67 35.47 -50.74
CA GLY A 861 4.51 34.63 -50.45
C GLY A 861 3.86 34.86 -49.07
N LYS A 862 4.40 35.78 -48.26
CA LYS A 862 3.76 36.26 -47.03
C LYS A 862 2.96 37.55 -47.27
N SER A 863 1.97 37.83 -46.43
CA SER A 863 1.17 39.07 -46.43
C SER A 863 0.89 39.51 -44.99
N LEU A 864 0.57 40.79 -44.75
CA LEU A 864 0.08 41.30 -43.44
C LEU A 864 1.06 41.10 -42.24
N LEU A 865 2.31 41.57 -42.41
CA LEU A 865 3.39 41.47 -41.42
C LEU A 865 3.74 42.85 -40.81
N ALA A 866 3.77 42.98 -39.48
CA ALA A 866 4.04 44.26 -38.80
C ALA A 866 4.75 44.14 -37.43
N GLY A 867 5.29 45.26 -36.93
CA GLY A 867 5.98 45.32 -35.64
C GLY A 867 5.09 45.24 -34.39
N ILE A 868 3.85 45.74 -34.42
CA ILE A 868 2.93 45.65 -33.26
C ILE A 868 1.73 44.75 -33.59
N VAL A 869 0.89 45.14 -34.57
CA VAL A 869 -0.37 44.43 -34.92
C VAL A 869 -0.31 43.93 -36.36
N GLY A 870 -0.31 42.61 -36.58
CA GLY A 870 -0.19 42.02 -37.92
C GLY A 870 -1.40 42.28 -38.84
N GLN A 871 -2.62 42.14 -38.30
CA GLN A 871 -3.86 42.38 -39.04
C GLN A 871 -5.00 42.84 -38.10
N LYS A 872 -5.65 43.97 -38.41
CA LYS A 872 -7.06 44.20 -38.06
C LYS A 872 -7.93 43.37 -39.01
N GLU A 873 -8.71 42.43 -38.50
CA GLU A 873 -9.68 41.68 -39.30
C GLU A 873 -11.01 42.46 -39.36
N ASP A 874 -11.35 43.06 -40.50
CA ASP A 874 -12.54 43.90 -40.58
C ASP A 874 -13.84 43.08 -40.56
N LYS A 875 -14.52 43.17 -39.41
CA LYS A 875 -15.86 42.61 -39.17
C LYS A 875 -16.82 43.67 -38.63
N SER A 876 -16.36 44.89 -38.35
CA SER A 876 -17.22 46.01 -37.93
C SER A 876 -16.54 47.38 -38.01
N LYS A 877 -17.35 48.45 -38.04
CA LYS A 877 -16.93 49.86 -37.97
C LYS A 877 -16.54 50.32 -36.55
N LYS A 878 -15.78 49.52 -35.81
CA LYS A 878 -15.34 49.85 -34.44
C LYS A 878 -13.84 50.04 -34.42
N HIS A 879 -13.40 51.03 -33.65
CA HIS A 879 -11.98 51.33 -33.53
C HIS A 879 -11.23 50.27 -32.72
N ILE A 880 -10.00 49.97 -33.17
CA ILE A 880 -8.93 49.47 -32.30
C ILE A 880 -8.04 50.64 -31.86
N LEU A 881 -7.43 50.55 -30.67
CA LEU A 881 -6.51 51.55 -30.14
C LEU A 881 -5.08 50.99 -30.09
N ILE A 882 -4.11 51.71 -30.67
CA ILE A 882 -2.68 51.41 -30.56
C ILE A 882 -1.97 52.66 -30.03
N GLU A 883 -1.64 52.71 -28.75
CA GLU A 883 -1.12 53.92 -28.09
C GLU A 883 0.22 53.67 -27.38
N ASN A 884 1.17 54.59 -27.52
CA ASN A 884 2.51 54.48 -26.92
C ASN A 884 3.24 53.17 -27.28
N CYS A 885 3.15 52.71 -28.54
CA CYS A 885 3.75 51.44 -28.97
C CYS A 885 4.90 51.65 -29.95
N TYR A 886 6.00 50.90 -29.81
CA TYR A 886 7.22 51.16 -30.58
C TYR A 886 7.88 49.89 -31.14
N ASN A 887 8.39 49.97 -32.37
CA ASN A 887 9.08 48.87 -33.04
C ASN A 887 10.55 49.20 -33.36
N VAL A 888 11.47 48.31 -32.97
CA VAL A 888 12.88 48.31 -33.42
C VAL A 888 13.30 46.99 -34.08
N GLY A 889 12.50 45.93 -33.95
CA GLY A 889 12.72 44.68 -34.65
C GLY A 889 12.54 44.83 -36.17
N ALA A 890 13.31 44.08 -36.95
CA ALA A 890 13.16 44.12 -38.41
C ALA A 890 11.84 43.45 -38.84
N THR A 891 11.02 44.14 -39.61
CA THR A 891 9.63 43.78 -39.96
C THR A 891 9.30 44.24 -41.38
N GLY A 892 8.11 43.88 -41.87
CA GLY A 892 7.48 44.58 -43.00
C GLY A 892 7.03 45.98 -42.57
N TRP A 893 5.81 46.08 -42.06
CA TRP A 893 5.26 47.34 -41.55
C TRP A 893 5.75 47.69 -40.13
N GLY A 894 5.80 48.98 -39.84
CA GLY A 894 6.28 49.54 -38.57
C GLY A 894 5.40 49.19 -37.39
N ILE A 895 4.15 49.68 -37.37
CA ILE A 895 3.21 49.47 -36.26
C ILE A 895 2.11 48.49 -36.66
N ILE A 896 1.44 48.69 -37.80
CA ILE A 896 0.25 47.90 -38.15
C ILE A 896 0.27 47.40 -39.60
N GLY A 897 -0.19 46.15 -39.81
CA GLY A 897 -0.42 45.55 -41.12
C GLY A 897 -1.91 45.42 -41.44
N GLY A 898 -2.23 45.44 -42.73
CA GLY A 898 -3.61 45.41 -43.24
C GLY A 898 -3.70 45.77 -44.73
N GLU A 899 -4.92 45.74 -45.24
CA GLU A 899 -5.33 46.38 -46.51
C GLU A 899 -6.38 47.49 -46.27
N ASP A 900 -6.68 47.77 -44.98
CA ASP A 900 -7.76 48.65 -44.52
C ASP A 900 -7.29 49.44 -43.28
N ASP A 901 -7.22 50.77 -43.40
CA ASP A 901 -6.91 51.70 -42.32
C ASP A 901 -8.16 52.30 -41.64
N ASP A 902 -9.38 52.00 -42.12
CA ASP A 902 -10.61 52.48 -41.49
C ASP A 902 -10.79 51.88 -40.08
N ASN A 903 -11.04 52.75 -39.11
CA ASN A 903 -11.22 52.42 -37.69
C ASN A 903 -9.94 51.90 -36.99
N VAL A 904 -8.78 52.46 -37.31
CA VAL A 904 -7.55 52.33 -36.48
C VAL A 904 -7.24 53.69 -35.84
N ASP A 905 -7.30 53.77 -34.51
CA ASP A 905 -6.83 54.93 -33.74
C ASP A 905 -5.44 54.62 -33.18
N CYS A 906 -4.41 55.28 -33.72
CA CYS A 906 -3.03 55.00 -33.36
C CYS A 906 -2.26 56.30 -33.05
N ARG A 907 -1.56 56.29 -31.91
CA ARG A 907 -1.16 57.52 -31.19
C ARG A 907 0.20 57.35 -30.51
N ASN A 908 1.10 58.31 -30.73
CA ASN A 908 2.44 58.30 -30.11
C ASN A 908 3.18 56.96 -30.35
N CYS A 909 3.06 56.42 -31.57
CA CYS A 909 3.67 55.15 -31.96
C CYS A 909 4.80 55.38 -32.96
N TYR A 910 5.96 54.76 -32.73
CA TYR A 910 7.17 54.99 -33.55
C TYR A 910 7.87 53.70 -33.97
N TYR A 911 8.40 53.68 -35.19
CA TYR A 911 9.18 52.55 -35.71
C TYR A 911 10.55 53.00 -36.22
N LEU A 912 11.54 52.12 -36.09
CA LEU A 912 12.90 52.36 -36.60
C LEU A 912 12.92 52.35 -38.14
N ASN A 913 13.31 53.47 -38.74
CA ASN A 913 13.28 53.72 -40.18
C ASN A 913 14.26 52.86 -41.01
N THR A 914 15.14 52.09 -40.37
CA THR A 914 16.03 51.11 -41.01
C THR A 914 15.62 49.66 -40.74
N ALA A 915 14.49 49.44 -40.06
CA ALA A 915 14.00 48.11 -39.66
C ALA A 915 12.64 47.76 -40.27
N SER A 916 11.86 48.73 -40.73
CA SER A 916 10.54 48.53 -41.34
C SER A 916 10.41 49.32 -42.65
N ASP A 917 9.74 48.76 -43.65
CA ASP A 917 9.50 49.35 -44.98
C ASP A 917 8.42 50.46 -44.97
N GLY A 918 8.33 51.20 -43.86
CA GLY A 918 7.30 52.21 -43.60
C GLY A 918 6.17 51.67 -42.72
N ASP A 919 4.97 52.24 -42.88
CA ASP A 919 3.74 51.86 -42.19
C ASP A 919 2.54 52.12 -43.10
N MET A 920 1.35 51.64 -42.72
CA MET A 920 0.14 51.97 -43.47
C MET A 920 -0.13 53.49 -43.47
N LYS A 921 -0.74 53.99 -44.55
CA LYS A 921 -1.23 55.38 -44.62
C LYS A 921 -2.29 55.62 -43.53
N GLY A 922 -2.52 56.87 -43.17
CA GLY A 922 -3.52 57.27 -42.16
C GLY A 922 -3.17 56.95 -40.70
N SER A 923 -2.37 55.89 -40.46
CA SER A 923 -2.14 55.18 -39.20
C SER A 923 -1.53 55.95 -38.01
N GLY A 924 -1.37 57.27 -38.05
CA GLY A 924 -0.91 58.09 -36.91
C GLY A 924 0.49 57.78 -36.34
N SER A 925 1.23 56.84 -36.94
CA SER A 925 2.59 56.46 -36.53
C SER A 925 3.64 57.30 -37.24
N HIS A 926 4.87 57.32 -36.71
CA HIS A 926 5.98 58.04 -37.32
C HIS A 926 7.29 57.23 -37.33
N ALA A 927 7.96 57.23 -38.48
CA ALA A 927 9.32 56.72 -38.63
C ALA A 927 10.29 57.54 -37.76
N LYS A 928 11.25 56.86 -37.13
CA LYS A 928 12.30 57.45 -36.30
C LYS A 928 13.67 56.90 -36.66
N SER A 929 14.68 57.75 -36.57
CA SER A 929 16.09 57.33 -36.68
C SER A 929 16.54 56.55 -35.43
N ALA A 930 17.59 55.73 -35.56
CA ALA A 930 18.17 54.99 -34.43
C ALA A 930 18.54 55.93 -33.26
N ASP A 931 19.09 57.11 -33.55
CA ASP A 931 19.47 58.11 -32.54
C ASP A 931 18.28 58.85 -31.91
N GLU A 932 17.07 58.74 -32.46
CA GLU A 932 15.83 59.14 -31.79
C GLU A 932 15.25 57.98 -30.98
N MET A 933 15.23 56.76 -31.52
CA MET A 933 14.74 55.55 -30.82
C MET A 933 15.57 55.22 -29.57
N ARG A 934 16.83 55.65 -29.50
CA ARG A 934 17.69 55.56 -28.30
C ARG A 934 17.31 56.54 -27.18
N ARG A 935 16.57 57.62 -27.48
CA ARG A 935 16.28 58.68 -26.48
C ARG A 935 15.13 58.26 -25.58
N LYS A 936 15.34 58.28 -24.26
CA LYS A 936 14.27 58.05 -23.27
C LYS A 936 13.04 58.95 -23.48
N SER A 937 13.22 60.18 -24.00
CA SER A 937 12.12 61.10 -24.34
C SER A 937 11.17 60.59 -25.42
N THR A 938 11.62 59.67 -26.27
CA THR A 938 10.82 59.02 -27.32
C THR A 938 9.79 58.06 -26.69
N TYR A 939 10.12 57.46 -25.55
CA TYR A 939 9.24 56.56 -24.80
C TYR A 939 8.45 57.31 -23.72
N ALA A 940 7.90 58.49 -24.02
CA ALA A 940 7.29 59.38 -23.02
C ALA A 940 6.13 58.74 -22.22
N GLY A 941 5.41 57.77 -22.79
CA GLY A 941 4.37 57.00 -22.09
C GLY A 941 4.89 55.88 -21.16
N PHE A 942 6.17 55.50 -21.26
CA PHE A 942 6.73 54.41 -20.46
C PHE A 942 7.13 54.90 -19.06
N SER A 943 6.26 54.66 -18.07
CA SER A 943 6.58 54.90 -16.67
C SER A 943 7.85 54.13 -16.25
N THR A 944 8.78 54.84 -15.60
CA THR A 944 9.98 54.26 -15.01
C THR A 944 9.71 53.23 -13.92
N ASP A 945 8.48 53.15 -13.40
CA ASP A 945 8.09 52.14 -12.41
C ASP A 945 7.84 50.75 -13.00
N VAL A 946 7.55 50.73 -14.29
CA VAL A 946 7.34 49.51 -15.08
C VAL A 946 8.58 49.21 -15.93
N TRP A 947 9.19 50.25 -16.52
CA TRP A 947 10.24 50.12 -17.53
C TRP A 947 11.61 50.60 -17.03
N THR A 948 12.63 49.82 -17.38
CA THR A 948 14.05 50.12 -17.13
C THR A 948 14.76 50.38 -18.46
N PHE A 949 15.62 51.40 -18.46
CA PHE A 949 16.53 51.77 -19.54
C PHE A 949 17.95 51.67 -18.96
N SER A 950 18.96 51.21 -19.71
CA SER A 950 20.34 51.20 -19.19
C SER A 950 20.93 52.61 -19.15
N GLY A 951 21.85 52.82 -18.22
CA GLY A 951 22.42 54.14 -17.92
C GLY A 951 23.38 54.71 -18.97
N ASP A 952 23.65 53.97 -20.04
CA ASP A 952 24.48 54.37 -21.18
C ASP A 952 23.70 55.17 -22.24
N GLY A 953 22.37 55.08 -22.27
CA GLY A 953 21.51 55.77 -23.23
C GLY A 953 21.45 55.13 -24.62
N TYR A 954 21.86 53.86 -24.76
CA TYR A 954 21.84 53.12 -26.03
C TYR A 954 20.75 52.03 -26.09
N SER A 955 19.84 52.00 -25.12
CA SER A 955 18.96 50.85 -24.87
C SER A 955 17.51 50.99 -25.28
N ALA A 956 17.00 49.91 -25.88
CA ALA A 956 15.61 49.49 -25.78
C ALA A 956 15.13 49.37 -24.31
N PRO A 957 13.89 49.78 -23.99
CA PRO A 957 13.29 49.57 -22.68
C PRO A 957 12.99 48.08 -22.42
N VAL A 958 13.32 47.59 -21.21
CA VAL A 958 12.91 46.27 -20.70
C VAL A 958 12.08 46.43 -19.43
N LEU A 959 11.25 45.44 -19.10
CA LEU A 959 10.48 45.48 -17.85
C LEU A 959 11.41 45.42 -16.63
N ARG A 960 11.08 46.20 -15.60
CA ARG A 960 11.83 46.27 -14.34
C ARG A 960 11.93 44.87 -13.71
N ASN A 961 13.16 44.46 -13.39
CA ASN A 961 13.54 43.13 -12.88
C ASN A 961 13.49 41.97 -13.90
N VAL A 962 13.27 42.23 -15.20
CA VAL A 962 13.47 41.24 -16.27
C VAL A 962 14.90 41.40 -16.83
N PRO A 963 15.68 40.31 -17.03
CA PRO A 963 17.01 40.40 -17.62
C PRO A 963 16.98 40.95 -19.06
N THR A 964 17.96 41.78 -19.40
CA THR A 964 18.18 42.21 -20.79
C THR A 964 18.56 41.01 -21.67
N PRO A 965 17.90 40.80 -22.83
CA PRO A 965 18.19 39.67 -23.72
C PRO A 965 19.64 39.66 -24.21
N SER A 966 20.21 38.47 -24.47
CA SER A 966 21.57 38.31 -25.01
C SER A 966 21.65 38.51 -26.53
N SER A 967 20.52 38.50 -27.23
CA SER A 967 20.34 38.88 -28.64
C SER A 967 20.41 40.40 -28.87
N TYR A 968 20.84 41.17 -27.87
CA TYR A 968 20.94 42.61 -27.93
C TYR A 968 21.91 43.08 -29.04
N PRO A 969 21.55 44.13 -29.81
CA PRO A 969 22.53 44.88 -30.59
C PRO A 969 23.38 45.74 -29.64
N LEU A 970 24.33 45.09 -28.96
CA LEU A 970 25.46 45.77 -28.34
C LEU A 970 26.42 46.20 -29.45
N HIS A 971 26.44 47.52 -29.69
CA HIS A 971 27.15 48.26 -30.76
C HIS A 971 26.37 48.41 -32.08
#